data_AF-A0A1F3K2U0-F1
#
_entry.id   AF-A0A1F3K2U0-F1
#
_cell.length_a   1.000
_cell.length_b   1.000
_cell.length_c   1.000
_cell.angle_alpha   90.00
_cell.angle_beta   90.00
_cell.angle_gamma   90.00
#
_symmetry.space_group_name_H-M   'P 1'
#
loop_
_entity.id
_entity.type
_entity.pdbx_description
1 polymer ?
#
loop_
_entity_poly.entity_id
_entity_poly.type
_entity_poly.pdbx_seq_one_letter_code
_entity_poly.pdbx_strand_id
1 'polypeptide(L)'
;MACHEDKELIKEINGVFKSVFVNLRVLSNSPHKDLDCTMCHEGAAVEEFPHPENLSPVKCGNCHDEEEMEFLDGIHGKAFVNNAKYAPSCKECHGTHDILANSNPKSQTYKMNIPILCGKCHKEGAPVARNYNISEHNILENYSQSIHGRGLYKSGLIVTATCNDCHGNHLILPHTNTKSSISVNNIANTCMKCHARIEDVHVKVINKQLWEKKPGAIPACTDCHPPHIVNQQNIVETISDRSCLKCHEKETAYKTVNGQRISLKIDVNDFTGSMHNNIKCVKCHSDVSVNLMRPCETVKKVDCSSCHAEVSELYFESGHGRAYFEKSENAPYCTDCHGSHIVKSKNDENSPTYRMSIPKLCGECHKQDGKATHGTDLKEVDAMADYSKSVHGKGVTEKGLLSSAICTDCHTSHHVLKEEDPNSSVNPRNVPLTCAKCHKGIYDDYVASDHAIHLDKENKKYPTCVVCHSAHTVSEIDKDEFMTEITLQCGSCHAKLTDSYMETYHGKAYTLGYLKAARCSDCHGAHKILNVSNPESSVSKKNILVTCQQCHPDANNRFTGFLTHATHNNRDEYPILYYVFWGMTFLLVGVFSFFGLHTLMWLPRSLKERRRRKQHETSEKKLYIRRFSKSQRATHIFVIISFMTLALTGMMLKFANMPWAKNLASIFGGVENAGTLHRFAAVITFGYFFFHLGSLLYTKYKKNIKVSEFIFSGSSLMFNKNDWRDFVDTIKWFVGKGPKPQYGRWTYWEKFDYMAVFWGVAVIGLTGLMLWFPEVATKILPGWVINVAHIIHSDEALLAVGFIFTIHFFNTHFRPEAFPMDTVIFTGHVPVEEYKTDRPKEYEDLENSGKIKEVTTELAISKTRMRVIKIFGFFFLSLGIILVLLILFSLLFGSN
;
A
#
# COMPACT_ATOMS: atom_id res chain seq x y z
N MET A 1 40.33 -40.68 40.71
CA MET A 1 40.35 -40.25 39.29
C MET A 1 41.70 -40.45 38.63
N ALA A 2 42.82 -39.95 39.20
CA ALA A 2 44.17 -40.07 38.60
C ALA A 2 44.58 -41.50 38.18
N CYS A 3 44.11 -42.55 38.87
CA CYS A 3 44.41 -43.94 38.50
C CYS A 3 43.63 -44.43 37.25
N HIS A 4 42.39 -44.00 37.05
CA HIS A 4 41.50 -44.53 36.00
C HIS A 4 41.62 -43.81 34.65
N GLU A 5 42.47 -42.79 34.57
CA GLU A 5 42.87 -42.13 33.31
C GLU A 5 44.02 -42.86 32.59
N ASP A 6 44.67 -43.82 33.26
CA ASP A 6 45.73 -44.64 32.68
C ASP A 6 45.14 -45.76 31.82
N LYS A 7 45.55 -45.81 30.54
CA LYS A 7 45.12 -46.82 29.58
C LYS A 7 45.73 -48.20 29.83
N GLU A 8 46.85 -48.25 30.54
CA GLU A 8 47.56 -49.50 30.86
C GLU A 8 47.04 -50.15 32.14
N LEU A 9 46.17 -49.47 32.90
CA LEU A 9 45.58 -50.03 34.11
C LEU A 9 44.58 -51.14 33.77
N ILE A 10 44.94 -52.36 34.18
CA ILE A 10 44.16 -53.58 33.97
C ILE A 10 43.81 -54.23 35.31
N LYS A 11 42.65 -54.86 35.37
CA LYS A 11 42.16 -55.65 36.50
C LYS A 11 41.81 -57.06 36.03
N GLU A 12 42.17 -58.06 36.82
CA GLU A 12 41.74 -59.44 36.60
C GLU A 12 40.30 -59.64 37.14
N ILE A 13 39.39 -60.10 36.29
CA ILE A 13 38.02 -60.46 36.67
C ILE A 13 37.74 -61.87 36.14
N ASN A 14 37.55 -62.84 37.04
CA ASN A 14 37.28 -64.25 36.71
C ASN A 14 38.32 -64.85 35.73
N GLY A 15 39.61 -64.61 35.95
CA GLY A 15 40.71 -65.12 35.11
C GLY A 15 40.93 -64.38 33.78
N VAL A 16 40.26 -63.24 33.57
CA VAL A 16 40.40 -62.42 32.37
C VAL A 16 40.86 -61.01 32.75
N PHE A 17 41.99 -60.57 32.20
CA PHE A 17 42.47 -59.19 32.34
C PHE A 17 41.60 -58.24 31.52
N LYS A 18 40.99 -57.26 32.19
CA LYS A 18 40.17 -56.22 31.57
C LYS A 18 40.70 -54.85 31.95
N SER A 19 40.78 -53.94 30.98
CA SER A 19 41.14 -52.55 31.27
C SER A 19 40.08 -51.90 32.16
N VAL A 20 40.53 -51.13 33.16
CA VAL A 20 39.68 -50.29 34.02
C VAL A 20 39.77 -48.81 33.66
N PHE A 21 40.31 -48.51 32.47
CA PHE A 21 40.39 -47.17 31.91
C PHE A 21 39.00 -46.59 31.66
N VAL A 22 38.81 -45.33 32.10
CA VAL A 22 37.60 -44.55 31.84
C VAL A 22 37.96 -43.33 31.00
N ASN A 23 37.40 -43.26 29.79
CA ASN A 23 37.58 -42.08 28.94
C ASN A 23 36.67 -40.94 29.41
N LEU A 24 37.23 -40.01 30.19
CA LEU A 24 36.49 -38.86 30.72
C LEU A 24 35.90 -37.95 29.62
N ARG A 25 36.48 -37.92 28.41
CA ARG A 25 35.89 -37.18 27.28
C ARG A 25 34.61 -37.82 26.75
N VAL A 26 34.42 -39.12 26.96
CA VAL A 26 33.17 -39.81 26.60
C VAL A 26 32.12 -39.51 27.66
N LEU A 27 32.48 -39.60 28.94
CA LEU A 27 31.59 -39.26 30.06
C LEU A 27 31.16 -37.78 30.05
N SER A 28 32.04 -36.85 29.63
CA SER A 28 31.70 -35.43 29.54
C SER A 28 30.60 -35.11 28.53
N ASN A 29 30.32 -36.02 27.59
CA ASN A 29 29.20 -35.92 26.64
C ASN A 29 27.92 -36.58 27.14
N SER A 30 27.98 -37.23 28.31
CA SER A 30 26.84 -37.90 28.94
C SER A 30 25.94 -36.90 29.67
N PRO A 31 24.63 -37.18 29.78
CA PRO A 31 23.74 -36.44 30.68
C PRO A 31 24.22 -36.44 32.14
N HIS A 32 25.03 -37.42 32.55
CA HIS A 32 25.57 -37.56 33.91
C HIS A 32 26.94 -36.92 34.10
N LYS A 33 27.41 -36.06 33.19
CA LYS A 33 28.75 -35.44 33.23
C LYS A 33 29.06 -34.68 34.54
N ASP A 34 28.04 -34.19 35.23
CA ASP A 34 28.16 -33.39 36.45
C ASP A 34 28.02 -34.24 37.72
N LEU A 35 27.84 -35.57 37.60
CA LEU A 35 27.78 -36.48 38.74
C LEU A 35 29.18 -36.99 39.11
N ASP A 36 29.46 -37.03 40.40
CA ASP A 36 30.67 -37.69 40.91
C ASP A 36 30.58 -39.20 40.69
N CYS A 37 31.73 -39.84 40.41
CA CYS A 37 31.77 -41.28 40.11
C CYS A 37 31.21 -42.14 41.25
N THR A 38 31.33 -41.68 42.50
CA THR A 38 30.81 -42.34 43.70
C THR A 38 29.29 -42.31 43.79
N MET A 39 28.61 -41.40 43.09
CA MET A 39 27.14 -41.38 43.04
C MET A 39 26.58 -42.56 42.24
N CYS A 40 27.32 -43.07 41.26
CA CYS A 40 26.96 -44.29 40.53
C CYS A 40 27.63 -45.53 41.11
N HIS A 41 28.86 -45.37 41.61
CA HIS A 41 29.65 -46.42 42.26
C HIS A 41 29.71 -46.19 43.77
N GLU A 42 28.60 -46.39 44.47
CA GLU A 42 28.52 -46.17 45.93
C GLU A 42 29.63 -46.90 46.70
N GLY A 43 29.97 -48.13 46.27
CA GLY A 43 31.06 -48.91 46.88
C GLY A 43 32.48 -48.36 46.67
N ALA A 44 32.63 -47.31 45.84
CA ALA A 44 33.90 -46.62 45.62
C ALA A 44 34.07 -45.38 46.53
N ALA A 45 33.05 -45.03 47.32
CA ALA A 45 33.11 -43.95 48.31
C ALA A 45 33.87 -44.42 49.57
N VAL A 46 35.19 -44.41 49.50
CA VAL A 46 36.10 -44.78 50.60
C VAL A 46 36.93 -43.58 51.04
N GLU A 47 37.29 -43.54 52.33
CA GLU A 47 38.15 -42.48 52.89
C GLU A 47 39.61 -42.61 52.43
N GLU A 48 40.08 -43.83 52.16
CA GLU A 48 41.44 -44.13 51.68
C GLU A 48 41.40 -44.92 50.36
N PHE A 49 42.09 -44.43 49.33
CA PHE A 49 42.26 -45.12 48.05
C PHE A 49 43.48 -46.06 48.07
N PRO A 50 43.43 -47.21 47.35
CA PRO A 50 42.42 -47.62 46.38
C PRO A 50 41.14 -48.20 47.01
N HIS A 51 40.00 -47.97 46.36
CA HIS A 51 38.72 -48.60 46.72
C HIS A 51 38.77 -50.12 46.50
N PRO A 52 37.88 -50.92 47.13
CA PRO A 52 37.81 -52.37 46.93
C PRO A 52 37.80 -52.76 45.46
N GLU A 53 38.51 -53.83 45.12
CA GLU A 53 38.63 -54.29 43.74
C GLU A 53 37.25 -54.59 43.14
N ASN A 54 36.37 -55.26 43.89
CA ASN A 54 35.03 -55.64 43.44
C ASN A 54 33.97 -54.67 43.95
N LEU A 55 33.61 -53.71 43.11
CA LEU A 55 32.47 -52.84 43.34
C LEU A 55 31.16 -53.55 42.98
N SER A 56 30.10 -53.24 43.72
CA SER A 56 28.74 -53.66 43.35
C SER A 56 28.34 -53.04 41.99
N PRO A 57 27.53 -53.75 41.18
CA PRO A 57 27.01 -53.18 39.94
C PRO A 57 26.24 -51.88 40.18
N VAL A 58 26.39 -50.92 39.28
CA VAL A 58 25.66 -49.63 39.31
C VAL A 58 24.16 -49.88 39.25
N LYS A 59 23.42 -49.27 40.18
CA LYS A 59 21.95 -49.34 40.24
C LYS A 59 21.34 -48.01 39.79
N CYS A 60 20.93 -47.94 38.52
CA CYS A 60 20.35 -46.73 37.96
C CYS A 60 19.04 -46.31 38.66
N GLY A 61 18.28 -47.27 39.19
CA GLY A 61 16.99 -47.02 39.84
C GLY A 61 17.05 -46.25 41.16
N ASN A 62 18.23 -46.06 41.74
CA ASN A 62 18.40 -45.14 42.89
C ASN A 62 18.04 -43.70 42.53
N CYS A 63 18.10 -43.33 41.24
CA CYS A 63 17.71 -42.01 40.73
C CYS A 63 16.63 -42.06 39.63
N HIS A 64 16.37 -43.25 39.06
CA HIS A 64 15.38 -43.51 38.00
C HIS A 64 14.39 -44.58 38.49
N ASP A 65 13.71 -44.28 39.60
CA ASP A 65 12.85 -45.22 40.32
C ASP A 65 11.61 -45.59 39.50
N GLU A 66 11.00 -44.62 38.83
CA GLU A 66 9.85 -44.86 37.93
C GLU A 66 10.23 -45.78 36.76
N GLU A 67 11.32 -45.50 36.07
CA GLU A 67 11.77 -46.31 34.94
C GLU A 67 12.25 -47.71 35.38
N GLU A 68 12.84 -47.84 36.57
CA GLU A 68 13.20 -49.14 37.14
C GLU A 68 11.95 -49.97 37.45
N MET A 69 10.93 -49.36 38.07
CA MET A 69 9.65 -50.03 38.34
C MET A 69 9.00 -50.51 37.04
N GLU A 70 8.90 -49.66 36.02
CA GLU A 70 8.35 -50.03 34.71
C GLU A 70 9.12 -51.17 34.05
N PHE A 71 10.46 -51.11 34.09
CA PHE A 71 11.33 -52.14 33.53
C PHE A 71 11.12 -53.50 34.22
N LEU A 72 11.08 -53.52 35.55
CA LEU A 72 10.88 -54.72 36.37
C LEU A 72 9.51 -55.35 36.16
N ASP A 73 8.47 -54.55 35.90
CA ASP A 73 7.14 -55.03 35.56
C ASP A 73 7.05 -55.63 34.14
N GLY A 74 7.92 -55.14 33.25
CA GLY A 74 8.08 -55.60 31.88
C GLY A 74 8.67 -57.01 31.75
N ILE A 75 8.57 -57.58 30.55
CA ILE A 75 9.09 -58.93 30.25
C ILE A 75 10.62 -58.99 30.36
N HIS A 76 11.31 -57.90 30.00
CA HIS A 76 12.76 -57.81 30.10
C HIS A 76 13.25 -57.75 31.55
N GLY A 77 12.63 -56.93 32.41
CA GLY A 77 13.01 -56.89 33.83
C GLY A 77 12.66 -58.17 34.56
N LYS A 78 11.54 -58.82 34.26
CA LYS A 78 11.24 -60.17 34.78
C LYS A 78 12.29 -61.19 34.35
N ALA A 79 12.74 -61.15 33.10
CA ALA A 79 13.83 -62.02 32.64
C ALA A 79 15.15 -61.71 33.36
N PHE A 80 15.44 -60.43 33.60
CA PHE A 80 16.63 -59.97 34.31
C PHE A 80 16.65 -60.43 35.78
N VAL A 81 15.54 -60.25 36.52
CA VAL A 81 15.41 -60.69 37.92
C VAL A 81 15.53 -62.21 38.06
N ASN A 82 14.97 -62.97 37.11
CA ASN A 82 15.08 -64.43 37.09
C ASN A 82 16.46 -64.93 36.59
N ASN A 83 17.42 -64.04 36.37
CA ASN A 83 18.76 -64.34 35.87
C ASN A 83 18.74 -65.17 34.57
N ALA A 84 17.76 -64.87 33.70
CA ALA A 84 17.58 -65.56 32.44
C ALA A 84 18.75 -65.25 31.50
N LYS A 85 19.22 -66.28 30.78
CA LYS A 85 20.37 -66.16 29.87
C LYS A 85 20.08 -65.10 28.79
N TYR A 86 20.98 -64.13 28.60
CA TYR A 86 20.82 -63.02 27.63
C TYR A 86 19.69 -62.01 27.94
N ALA A 87 19.16 -61.98 29.17
CA ALA A 87 18.25 -60.90 29.58
C ALA A 87 18.98 -59.54 29.53
N PRO A 88 18.41 -58.51 28.88
CA PRO A 88 19.02 -57.19 28.85
C PRO A 88 18.86 -56.50 30.21
N SER A 89 19.84 -55.67 30.59
CA SER A 89 19.73 -54.70 31.68
C SER A 89 19.75 -53.27 31.12
N CYS A 90 19.64 -52.25 31.99
CA CYS A 90 19.65 -50.86 31.57
C CYS A 90 20.86 -50.50 30.69
N LYS A 91 22.02 -51.09 30.96
CA LYS A 91 23.27 -50.80 30.23
C LYS A 91 23.29 -51.34 28.80
N GLU A 92 22.59 -52.43 28.51
CA GLU A 92 22.50 -52.97 27.15
C GLU A 92 21.65 -52.08 26.23
N CYS A 93 20.73 -51.30 26.80
CA CYS A 93 19.87 -50.37 26.08
C CYS A 93 20.44 -48.94 26.01
N HIS A 94 20.99 -48.44 27.12
CA HIS A 94 21.43 -47.04 27.24
C HIS A 94 22.94 -46.85 27.08
N GLY A 95 23.75 -47.88 27.34
CA GLY A 95 25.21 -47.79 27.46
C GLY A 95 25.68 -47.75 28.92
N THR A 96 26.97 -47.46 29.12
CA THR A 96 27.60 -47.39 30.44
C THR A 96 28.10 -45.96 30.72
N HIS A 97 29.39 -45.69 30.58
CA HIS A 97 29.95 -44.34 30.65
C HIS A 97 29.74 -43.53 29.35
N ASP A 98 29.20 -44.17 28.31
CA ASP A 98 28.90 -43.63 26.99
C ASP A 98 27.40 -43.36 26.76
N ILE A 99 26.61 -43.27 27.83
CA ILE A 99 25.18 -42.92 27.75
C ILE A 99 25.03 -41.53 27.16
N LEU A 100 24.22 -41.41 26.11
CA LEU A 100 23.91 -40.14 25.44
C LEU A 100 22.40 -39.86 25.51
N ALA A 101 22.02 -38.59 25.53
CA ALA A 101 20.62 -38.17 25.48
C ALA A 101 19.90 -38.75 24.25
N ASN A 102 18.63 -39.13 24.39
CA ASN A 102 17.82 -39.73 23.33
C ASN A 102 17.60 -38.81 22.11
N SER A 103 17.87 -37.50 22.23
CA SER A 103 17.85 -36.52 21.14
C SER A 103 19.15 -36.49 20.32
N ASN A 104 20.23 -37.10 20.82
CA ASN A 104 21.51 -37.14 20.13
C ASN A 104 21.51 -38.27 19.09
N PRO A 105 21.80 -38.01 17.80
CA PRO A 105 21.81 -39.05 16.75
C PRO A 105 22.75 -40.23 16.98
N LYS A 106 23.77 -40.07 17.82
CA LYS A 106 24.71 -41.15 18.20
C LYS A 106 24.21 -42.00 19.38
N SER A 107 23.14 -41.59 20.06
CA SER A 107 22.58 -42.35 21.19
C SER A 107 21.95 -43.65 20.70
N GLN A 108 22.10 -44.72 21.50
CA GLN A 108 21.48 -46.00 21.20
C GLN A 108 19.94 -45.91 21.21
N THR A 109 19.39 -45.00 22.01
CA THR A 109 17.94 -44.75 22.15
C THR A 109 17.45 -43.60 21.27
N TYR A 110 18.29 -43.07 20.38
CA TYR A 110 17.84 -42.14 19.35
C TYR A 110 16.83 -42.82 18.43
N LYS A 111 15.76 -42.13 18.05
CA LYS A 111 14.62 -42.70 17.32
C LYS A 111 15.02 -43.55 16.11
N MET A 112 15.99 -43.11 15.31
CA MET A 112 16.48 -43.87 14.14
C MET A 112 17.24 -45.15 14.49
N ASN A 113 17.82 -45.23 15.69
CA ASN A 113 18.64 -46.34 16.16
C ASN A 113 17.83 -47.40 16.92
N ILE A 114 16.59 -47.09 17.35
CA ILE A 114 15.75 -47.97 18.16
C ILE A 114 15.49 -49.34 17.48
N PRO A 115 15.12 -49.45 16.19
CA PRO A 115 14.87 -50.77 15.62
C PRO A 115 16.15 -51.61 15.53
N ILE A 116 17.32 -50.97 15.31
CA ILE A 116 18.62 -51.65 15.36
C ILE A 116 18.95 -52.09 16.79
N LEU A 117 18.68 -51.24 17.79
CA LEU A 117 18.89 -51.55 19.21
C LEU A 117 18.10 -52.80 19.63
N CYS A 118 16.79 -52.83 19.37
CA CYS A 118 15.95 -54.00 19.63
C CYS A 118 16.42 -55.20 18.78
N GLY A 119 16.80 -54.94 17.53
CA GLY A 119 17.32 -55.93 16.59
C GLY A 119 18.62 -56.60 17.03
N LYS A 120 19.42 -56.03 17.95
CA LYS A 120 20.63 -56.71 18.48
C LYS A 120 20.29 -58.07 19.11
N CYS A 121 19.12 -58.17 19.74
CA CYS A 121 18.64 -59.38 20.41
C CYS A 121 17.51 -60.08 19.64
N HIS A 122 16.66 -59.33 18.93
CA HIS A 122 15.45 -59.86 18.29
C HIS A 122 15.56 -60.12 16.79
N LYS A 123 16.72 -59.89 16.15
CA LYS A 123 16.95 -60.30 14.76
C LYS A 123 17.27 -61.79 14.64
N GLU A 124 17.16 -62.30 13.43
CA GLU A 124 17.39 -63.70 13.12
C GLU A 124 18.85 -64.06 13.37
N GLY A 125 19.05 -65.21 14.03
CA GLY A 125 20.37 -65.63 14.44
C GLY A 125 20.94 -64.85 15.63
N ALA A 126 20.23 -63.91 16.27
CA ALA A 126 20.66 -63.38 17.55
C ALA A 126 20.54 -64.42 18.69
N PRO A 127 21.34 -64.34 19.77
CA PRO A 127 21.29 -65.30 20.87
C PRO A 127 19.92 -65.44 21.51
N VAL A 128 19.14 -64.35 21.65
CA VAL A 128 17.79 -64.41 22.25
C VAL A 128 16.82 -65.10 21.29
N ALA A 129 16.78 -64.72 20.01
CA ALA A 129 15.95 -65.37 19.00
C ALA A 129 16.25 -66.87 18.78
N ARG A 130 17.47 -67.33 19.12
CA ARG A 130 17.86 -68.76 19.04
C ARG A 130 17.50 -69.57 20.29
N ASN A 131 17.49 -68.95 21.47
CA ASN A 131 17.33 -69.67 22.75
C ASN A 131 15.92 -69.53 23.34
N TYR A 132 15.13 -68.57 22.88
CA TYR A 132 13.76 -68.34 23.35
C TYR A 132 12.76 -68.45 22.19
N ASN A 133 11.59 -69.01 22.49
CA ASN A 133 10.51 -69.13 21.52
C ASN A 133 9.77 -67.79 21.35
N ILE A 134 10.17 -67.01 20.35
CA ILE A 134 9.54 -65.72 20.00
C ILE A 134 8.48 -65.98 18.92
N SER A 135 7.31 -65.36 19.04
CA SER A 135 6.14 -65.62 18.18
C SER A 135 6.32 -65.21 16.71
N GLU A 136 7.28 -64.33 16.40
CA GLU A 136 7.49 -63.74 15.08
C GLU A 136 8.97 -63.90 14.67
N HIS A 137 9.19 -64.11 13.37
CA HIS A 137 10.52 -64.20 12.76
C HIS A 137 10.69 -63.12 11.69
N ASN A 138 11.93 -62.78 11.35
CA ASN A 138 12.30 -61.72 10.41
C ASN A 138 11.86 -60.33 10.83
N ILE A 139 11.72 -60.07 12.14
CA ILE A 139 11.05 -58.86 12.67
C ILE A 139 11.72 -57.57 12.17
N LEU A 140 13.06 -57.50 12.20
CA LEU A 140 13.78 -56.30 11.77
C LEU A 140 13.70 -56.11 10.25
N GLU A 141 13.81 -57.19 9.48
CA GLU A 141 13.68 -57.16 8.02
C GLU A 141 12.26 -56.74 7.62
N ASN A 142 11.25 -57.39 8.18
CA ASN A 142 9.85 -57.11 7.99
C ASN A 142 9.52 -55.65 8.34
N TYR A 143 9.93 -55.18 9.52
CA TYR A 143 9.78 -53.78 9.90
C TYR A 143 10.43 -52.84 8.87
N SER A 144 11.65 -53.11 8.42
CA SER A 144 12.36 -52.28 7.44
C SER A 144 11.63 -52.16 6.09
N GLN A 145 10.85 -53.19 5.72
CA GLN A 145 10.03 -53.23 4.51
C GLN A 145 8.66 -52.57 4.70
N SER A 146 8.17 -52.45 5.93
CA SER A 146 6.91 -51.77 6.26
C SER A 146 6.92 -50.28 5.87
N ILE A 147 5.74 -49.65 5.84
CA ILE A 147 5.67 -48.19 5.61
C ILE A 147 6.42 -47.41 6.70
N HIS A 148 6.40 -47.91 7.94
CA HIS A 148 7.12 -47.29 9.04
C HIS A 148 8.65 -47.43 8.88
N GLY A 149 9.14 -48.61 8.55
CA GLY A 149 10.58 -48.79 8.30
C GLY A 149 11.08 -48.06 7.06
N ARG A 150 10.26 -47.96 5.99
CA ARG A 150 10.59 -47.14 4.81
C ARG A 150 10.60 -45.65 5.16
N GLY A 151 9.61 -45.16 5.90
CA GLY A 151 9.57 -43.77 6.38
C GLY A 151 10.80 -43.42 7.22
N LEU A 152 11.16 -44.31 8.15
CA LEU A 152 12.33 -44.15 9.01
C LEU A 152 13.64 -44.22 8.19
N TYR A 153 13.92 -45.34 7.51
CA TYR A 153 15.25 -45.58 6.90
C TYR A 153 15.43 -45.02 5.50
N LYS A 154 14.39 -45.02 4.65
CA LYS A 154 14.50 -44.53 3.27
C LYS A 154 14.20 -43.04 3.17
N SER A 155 13.24 -42.55 3.96
CA SER A 155 12.81 -41.15 3.91
C SER A 155 13.38 -40.29 5.05
N GLY A 156 14.06 -40.88 6.04
CA GLY A 156 14.70 -40.15 7.14
C GLY A 156 13.71 -39.50 8.12
N LEU A 157 12.45 -39.95 8.15
CA LEU A 157 11.38 -39.32 8.92
C LEU A 157 11.38 -39.82 10.37
N ILE A 158 11.92 -39.01 11.29
CA ILE A 158 11.95 -39.32 12.73
C ILE A 158 10.56 -39.33 13.40
N VAL A 159 9.53 -38.81 12.73
CA VAL A 159 8.14 -38.86 13.22
C VAL A 159 7.50 -40.23 13.02
N THR A 160 8.12 -41.09 12.21
CA THR A 160 7.59 -42.42 11.92
C THR A 160 7.67 -43.34 13.14
N ALA A 161 6.68 -44.23 13.30
CA ALA A 161 6.62 -45.15 14.41
C ALA A 161 7.78 -46.17 14.39
N THR A 162 8.36 -46.39 15.56
CA THR A 162 9.47 -47.31 15.86
C THR A 162 9.03 -48.33 16.91
N CYS A 163 9.85 -49.34 17.21
CA CYS A 163 9.45 -50.48 18.04
C CYS A 163 8.85 -50.05 19.40
N ASN A 164 9.45 -49.05 20.05
CA ASN A 164 9.01 -48.53 21.35
C ASN A 164 7.71 -47.71 21.29
N ASP A 165 7.38 -47.08 20.15
CA ASP A 165 6.12 -46.35 19.99
C ASP A 165 4.91 -47.33 20.07
N CYS A 166 5.12 -48.58 19.66
CA CYS A 166 4.15 -49.65 19.78
C CYS A 166 4.28 -50.45 21.08
N HIS A 167 5.49 -50.86 21.48
CA HIS A 167 5.72 -51.81 22.58
C HIS A 167 6.01 -51.17 23.95
N GLY A 168 6.24 -49.85 24.01
CA GLY A 168 6.72 -49.16 25.21
C GLY A 168 8.25 -49.02 25.27
N ASN A 169 8.74 -48.14 26.15
CA ASN A 169 10.18 -47.89 26.34
C ASN A 169 10.77 -48.81 27.41
N HIS A 170 10.29 -48.68 28.65
CA HIS A 170 10.73 -49.46 29.81
C HIS A 170 9.70 -50.53 30.18
N LEU A 171 8.41 -50.20 30.14
CA LEU A 171 7.32 -51.18 30.29
C LEU A 171 6.99 -51.92 28.98
N ILE A 172 7.72 -53.00 28.69
CA ILE A 172 7.44 -53.86 27.53
C ILE A 172 6.68 -55.11 27.99
N LEU A 173 5.40 -55.21 27.60
CA LEU A 173 4.52 -56.33 27.95
C LEU A 173 4.19 -57.20 26.72
N PRO A 174 4.05 -58.53 26.89
CA PRO A 174 3.65 -59.41 25.79
C PRO A 174 2.24 -59.07 25.31
N HIS A 175 1.94 -59.33 24.03
CA HIS A 175 0.63 -59.05 23.41
C HIS A 175 -0.54 -59.78 24.10
N THR A 176 -0.25 -60.89 24.78
CA THR A 176 -1.23 -61.66 25.57
C THR A 176 -1.64 -60.97 26.88
N ASN A 177 -0.87 -59.98 27.34
CA ASN A 177 -1.21 -59.21 28.53
C ASN A 177 -2.22 -58.11 28.16
N THR A 178 -3.36 -58.07 28.84
CA THR A 178 -4.43 -57.09 28.59
C THR A 178 -3.99 -55.64 28.81
N LYS A 179 -2.97 -55.39 29.63
CA LYS A 179 -2.38 -54.07 29.85
C LYS A 179 -1.33 -53.67 28.80
N SER A 180 -0.92 -54.58 27.91
CA SER A 180 0.03 -54.26 26.85
C SER A 180 -0.57 -53.26 25.85
N SER A 181 0.22 -52.30 25.39
CA SER A 181 -0.16 -51.36 24.32
C SER A 181 -0.49 -52.06 23.00
N ILE A 182 0.05 -53.27 22.79
CA ILE A 182 -0.23 -54.08 21.61
C ILE A 182 -1.22 -55.23 21.87
N SER A 183 -1.93 -55.19 23.00
CA SER A 183 -3.00 -56.16 23.24
C SER A 183 -4.15 -55.91 22.25
N VAL A 184 -4.93 -56.94 21.94
CA VAL A 184 -6.11 -56.85 21.05
C VAL A 184 -7.05 -55.70 21.45
N ASN A 185 -7.17 -55.42 22.76
CA ASN A 185 -8.04 -54.38 23.28
C ASN A 185 -7.43 -52.95 23.20
N ASN A 186 -6.10 -52.83 23.14
CA ASN A 186 -5.40 -51.54 23.20
C ASN A 186 -4.76 -51.13 21.87
N ILE A 187 -4.62 -52.07 20.92
CA ILE A 187 -3.88 -51.84 19.67
C ILE A 187 -4.47 -50.68 18.84
N ALA A 188 -5.80 -50.51 18.83
CA ALA A 188 -6.44 -49.39 18.15
C ALA A 188 -6.03 -48.05 18.76
N ASN A 189 -6.04 -47.94 20.09
CA ASN A 189 -5.59 -46.74 20.81
C ASN A 189 -4.11 -46.45 20.55
N THR A 190 -3.27 -47.49 20.48
CA THR A 190 -1.84 -47.33 20.15
C THR A 190 -1.65 -46.77 18.75
N CYS A 191 -2.39 -47.26 17.75
CA CYS A 191 -2.35 -46.71 16.40
C CYS A 191 -2.89 -45.26 16.32
N MET A 192 -3.92 -44.94 17.11
CA MET A 192 -4.53 -43.60 17.13
C MET A 192 -3.64 -42.51 17.71
N LYS A 193 -2.55 -42.87 18.42
CA LYS A 193 -1.52 -41.89 18.83
C LYS A 193 -0.94 -41.13 17.64
N CYS A 194 -0.92 -41.74 16.46
CA CYS A 194 -0.45 -41.11 15.22
C CYS A 194 -1.54 -41.05 14.13
N HIS A 195 -2.51 -41.98 14.14
CA HIS A 195 -3.58 -42.04 13.13
C HIS A 195 -4.93 -41.59 13.71
N ALA A 196 -5.14 -40.27 13.74
CA ALA A 196 -6.24 -39.60 14.45
C ALA A 196 -7.68 -40.06 14.07
N ARG A 197 -7.87 -40.83 13.00
CA ARG A 197 -9.19 -41.29 12.52
C ARG A 197 -9.23 -42.73 12.03
N ILE A 198 -8.24 -43.56 12.38
CA ILE A 198 -8.18 -44.93 11.83
C ILE A 198 -9.39 -45.77 12.26
N GLU A 199 -9.91 -45.57 13.47
CA GLU A 199 -11.10 -46.26 13.97
C GLU A 199 -12.38 -45.83 13.22
N ASP A 200 -12.56 -44.53 12.95
CA ASP A 200 -13.66 -44.00 12.11
C ASP A 200 -13.69 -44.63 10.72
N VAL A 201 -12.51 -44.89 10.15
CA VAL A 201 -12.37 -45.55 8.84
C VAL A 201 -12.67 -47.05 8.97
N HIS A 202 -12.16 -47.70 10.01
CA HIS A 202 -12.33 -49.14 10.21
C HIS A 202 -13.80 -49.55 10.47
N VAL A 203 -14.52 -48.76 11.28
CA VAL A 203 -15.96 -48.95 11.54
C VAL A 203 -16.82 -48.74 10.28
N LYS A 204 -16.31 -48.02 9.27
CA LYS A 204 -16.99 -47.87 7.97
C LYS A 204 -16.74 -49.05 7.03
N VAL A 205 -15.61 -49.73 7.17
CA VAL A 205 -15.21 -50.87 6.33
C VAL A 205 -15.83 -52.19 6.84
N ILE A 206 -15.95 -52.37 8.16
CA ILE A 206 -16.59 -53.54 8.78
C ILE A 206 -18.01 -53.16 9.22
N ASN A 207 -19.02 -53.94 8.83
CA ASN A 207 -20.44 -53.64 9.05
C ASN A 207 -20.72 -53.22 10.51
N LYS A 208 -21.18 -51.98 10.71
CA LYS A 208 -21.50 -51.39 12.01
C LYS A 208 -22.45 -52.25 12.86
N GLN A 209 -23.31 -53.07 12.25
CA GLN A 209 -24.17 -54.01 13.00
C GLN A 209 -23.41 -55.15 13.70
N LEU A 210 -22.21 -55.52 13.24
CA LEU A 210 -21.36 -56.53 13.90
C LEU A 210 -20.77 -55.99 15.22
N TRP A 211 -20.42 -54.70 15.25
CA TRP A 211 -19.97 -53.99 16.45
C TRP A 211 -21.02 -54.00 17.57
N GLU A 212 -22.29 -53.83 17.20
CA GLU A 212 -23.39 -53.71 18.17
C GLU A 212 -23.92 -55.08 18.65
N LYS A 213 -23.85 -56.13 17.81
CA LYS A 213 -24.50 -57.42 18.11
C LYS A 213 -23.59 -58.50 18.69
N LYS A 214 -22.26 -58.45 18.45
CA LYS A 214 -21.30 -59.44 18.97
C LYS A 214 -19.93 -58.78 19.28
N PRO A 215 -19.76 -58.18 20.47
CA PRO A 215 -18.46 -57.69 20.92
C PRO A 215 -17.45 -58.85 20.94
N GLY A 216 -16.36 -58.74 20.16
CA GLY A 216 -15.32 -59.78 20.03
C GLY A 216 -15.39 -60.66 18.77
N ALA A 217 -16.38 -60.48 17.89
CA ALA A 217 -16.43 -61.16 16.58
C ALA A 217 -15.66 -60.41 15.47
N ILE A 218 -14.99 -59.32 15.81
CA ILE A 218 -14.32 -58.41 14.88
C ILE A 218 -12.81 -58.67 14.96
N PRO A 219 -12.12 -58.86 13.82
CA PRO A 219 -10.68 -59.00 13.81
C PRO A 219 -10.01 -57.74 14.39
N ALA A 220 -8.98 -57.90 15.22
CA ALA A 220 -8.11 -56.82 15.62
C ALA A 220 -7.48 -56.17 14.38
N CYS A 221 -7.04 -54.91 14.48
CA CYS A 221 -6.37 -54.24 13.34
C CYS A 221 -5.22 -55.08 12.77
N THR A 222 -4.51 -55.80 13.63
CA THR A 222 -3.39 -56.68 13.30
C THR A 222 -3.76 -57.97 12.57
N ASP A 223 -5.03 -58.39 12.63
CA ASP A 223 -5.49 -59.63 12.00
C ASP A 223 -5.58 -59.50 10.48
N CYS A 224 -5.84 -58.28 9.99
CA CYS A 224 -5.85 -57.94 8.57
C CYS A 224 -4.59 -57.17 8.13
N HIS A 225 -3.95 -56.44 9.04
CA HIS A 225 -2.71 -55.70 8.80
C HIS A 225 -1.59 -56.23 9.71
N PRO A 226 -0.76 -57.20 9.24
CA PRO A 226 0.34 -57.67 10.05
C PRO A 226 1.26 -56.48 10.41
N PRO A 227 1.48 -56.18 11.71
CA PRO A 227 2.10 -54.93 12.12
C PRO A 227 3.58 -54.81 11.71
N HIS A 228 4.22 -55.96 11.44
CA HIS A 228 5.59 -56.02 10.96
C HIS A 228 5.69 -56.27 9.45
N ILE A 229 4.62 -56.69 8.74
CA ILE A 229 4.66 -57.02 7.30
C ILE A 229 3.44 -56.40 6.60
N VAL A 230 3.65 -55.61 5.54
CA VAL A 230 2.52 -55.14 4.72
C VAL A 230 2.80 -55.39 3.24
N ASN A 231 2.23 -56.48 2.71
CA ASN A 231 2.09 -56.65 1.26
C ASN A 231 0.64 -56.37 0.85
N GLN A 232 0.35 -55.12 0.46
CA GLN A 232 -0.98 -54.64 0.07
C GLN A 232 -1.46 -55.15 -1.31
N GLN A 233 -0.64 -55.90 -2.05
CA GLN A 233 -0.89 -56.14 -3.48
C GLN A 233 -2.01 -57.15 -3.78
N ASN A 234 -2.44 -58.01 -2.85
CA ASN A 234 -3.22 -59.20 -3.24
C ASN A 234 -4.76 -59.13 -3.11
N ILE A 235 -5.38 -58.08 -2.55
CA ILE A 235 -6.84 -58.11 -2.24
C ILE A 235 -7.71 -57.32 -3.25
N VAL A 236 -7.17 -56.30 -3.95
CA VAL A 236 -7.99 -55.32 -4.72
C VAL A 236 -7.94 -55.53 -6.25
N GLU A 237 -7.17 -56.49 -6.77
CA GLU A 237 -6.97 -56.66 -8.22
C GLU A 237 -8.09 -57.36 -9.00
N THR A 238 -9.18 -57.77 -8.34
CA THR A 238 -10.17 -58.70 -8.93
C THR A 238 -11.25 -58.07 -9.82
N ILE A 239 -11.41 -56.74 -9.86
CA ILE A 239 -12.38 -56.07 -10.74
C ILE A 239 -11.67 -55.33 -11.89
N SER A 240 -12.03 -55.66 -13.13
CA SER A 240 -11.56 -54.95 -14.33
C SER A 240 -12.38 -53.69 -14.61
N ASP A 241 -11.75 -52.65 -15.18
CA ASP A 241 -12.45 -51.41 -15.59
C ASP A 241 -13.55 -51.68 -16.61
N ARG A 242 -13.38 -52.71 -17.46
CA ARG A 242 -14.38 -53.17 -18.42
C ARG A 242 -15.70 -53.57 -17.75
N SER A 243 -15.66 -54.06 -16.51
CA SER A 243 -16.88 -54.37 -15.75
C SER A 243 -17.69 -53.11 -15.44
N CYS A 244 -17.02 -51.99 -15.19
CA CYS A 244 -17.66 -50.70 -14.92
C CYS A 244 -18.17 -50.06 -16.23
N LEU A 245 -17.34 -50.08 -17.27
CA LEU A 245 -17.64 -49.44 -18.55
C LEU A 245 -18.85 -50.04 -19.28
N LYS A 246 -19.18 -51.33 -19.08
CA LYS A 246 -20.41 -51.96 -19.61
C LYS A 246 -21.70 -51.16 -19.38
N CYS A 247 -21.74 -50.42 -18.27
CA CYS A 247 -22.83 -49.52 -17.94
C CYS A 247 -22.43 -48.07 -18.14
N HIS A 248 -21.25 -47.66 -17.65
CA HIS A 248 -20.85 -46.26 -17.61
C HIS A 248 -20.41 -45.67 -18.96
N GLU A 249 -20.16 -46.46 -20.01
CA GLU A 249 -19.87 -45.92 -21.35
C GLU A 249 -21.14 -45.46 -22.11
N LYS A 250 -22.33 -45.81 -21.61
CA LYS A 250 -23.61 -45.61 -22.29
C LYS A 250 -24.28 -44.30 -21.87
N GLU A 251 -24.89 -43.61 -22.83
CA GLU A 251 -25.72 -42.41 -22.60
C GLU A 251 -26.94 -42.67 -21.68
N THR A 252 -27.36 -43.92 -21.56
CA THR A 252 -28.51 -44.33 -20.75
C THR A 252 -28.17 -44.55 -19.27
N ALA A 253 -26.90 -44.40 -18.87
CA ALA A 253 -26.49 -44.51 -17.49
C ALA A 253 -26.82 -43.22 -16.72
N TYR A 254 -27.79 -43.28 -15.80
CA TYR A 254 -28.14 -42.17 -14.92
C TYR A 254 -28.45 -42.63 -13.51
N LYS A 255 -28.28 -41.73 -12.55
CA LYS A 255 -28.76 -41.88 -11.16
C LYS A 255 -29.76 -40.77 -10.87
N THR A 256 -30.83 -41.10 -10.16
CA THR A 256 -31.76 -40.10 -9.64
C THR A 256 -31.33 -39.67 -8.25
N VAL A 257 -31.04 -38.39 -8.05
CA VAL A 257 -30.71 -37.79 -6.75
C VAL A 257 -31.65 -36.61 -6.54
N ASN A 258 -32.40 -36.60 -5.43
CA ASN A 258 -33.39 -35.55 -5.11
C ASN A 258 -34.39 -35.25 -6.25
N GLY A 259 -34.82 -36.29 -6.98
CA GLY A 259 -35.76 -36.16 -8.10
C GLY A 259 -35.17 -35.71 -9.44
N GLN A 260 -33.89 -35.31 -9.49
CA GLN A 260 -33.19 -34.97 -10.75
C GLN A 260 -32.38 -36.16 -11.28
N ARG A 261 -32.41 -36.35 -12.61
CA ARG A 261 -31.58 -37.36 -13.31
C ARG A 261 -30.19 -36.79 -13.56
N ILE A 262 -29.18 -37.42 -12.97
CA ILE A 262 -27.75 -37.10 -13.15
C ILE A 262 -27.13 -38.18 -14.02
N SER A 263 -26.49 -37.79 -15.13
CA SER A 263 -25.77 -38.73 -16.00
C SER A 263 -24.59 -39.37 -15.26
N LEU A 264 -24.41 -40.67 -15.47
CA LEU A 264 -23.27 -41.44 -14.99
C LEU A 264 -22.33 -41.85 -16.13
N LYS A 265 -22.55 -41.29 -17.33
CA LYS A 265 -21.70 -41.57 -18.50
C LYS A 265 -20.27 -41.12 -18.23
N ILE A 266 -19.33 -41.97 -18.56
CA ILE A 266 -17.90 -41.71 -18.62
C ILE A 266 -17.49 -41.83 -20.09
N ASP A 267 -16.89 -40.78 -20.63
CA ASP A 267 -16.22 -40.87 -21.93
C ASP A 267 -14.82 -41.48 -21.72
N VAL A 268 -14.54 -42.57 -22.42
CA VAL A 268 -13.28 -43.31 -22.26
C VAL A 268 -12.11 -42.51 -22.83
N ASN A 269 -12.34 -41.70 -23.86
CA ASN A 269 -11.29 -40.84 -24.45
C ASN A 269 -10.88 -39.72 -23.48
N ASP A 270 -11.84 -39.23 -22.71
CA ASP A 270 -11.64 -38.24 -21.66
C ASP A 270 -10.78 -38.81 -20.52
N PHE A 271 -11.02 -40.07 -20.12
CA PHE A 271 -10.21 -40.74 -19.09
C PHE A 271 -8.80 -41.12 -19.57
N THR A 272 -8.63 -41.53 -20.83
CA THR A 272 -7.30 -41.85 -21.38
C THR A 272 -6.40 -40.60 -21.46
N GLY A 273 -6.99 -39.42 -21.65
CA GLY A 273 -6.30 -38.13 -21.57
C GLY A 273 -6.00 -37.62 -20.15
N SER A 274 -6.43 -38.34 -19.11
CA SER A 274 -6.17 -38.01 -17.71
C SER A 274 -4.76 -38.43 -17.27
N MET A 275 -4.18 -37.69 -16.33
CA MET A 275 -2.94 -38.07 -15.64
C MET A 275 -3.09 -39.35 -14.82
N HIS A 276 -4.33 -39.77 -14.54
CA HIS A 276 -4.68 -41.00 -13.84
C HIS A 276 -5.03 -42.18 -14.78
N ASN A 277 -4.73 -42.10 -16.08
CA ASN A 277 -5.11 -43.13 -17.06
C ASN A 277 -4.59 -44.54 -16.75
N ASN A 278 -3.50 -44.67 -15.98
CA ASN A 278 -2.91 -45.93 -15.56
C ASN A 278 -3.47 -46.45 -14.21
N ILE A 279 -4.50 -45.80 -13.65
CA ILE A 279 -5.13 -46.18 -12.39
C ILE A 279 -6.48 -46.85 -12.69
N LYS A 280 -6.64 -48.11 -12.27
CA LYS A 280 -7.92 -48.84 -12.36
C LYS A 280 -9.03 -48.09 -11.61
N CYS A 281 -10.26 -48.12 -12.11
CA CYS A 281 -11.43 -47.42 -11.54
C CYS A 281 -11.61 -47.69 -10.04
N VAL A 282 -11.39 -48.93 -9.61
CA VAL A 282 -11.59 -49.37 -8.21
C VAL A 282 -10.54 -48.85 -7.23
N LYS A 283 -9.41 -48.33 -7.72
CA LYS A 283 -8.43 -47.65 -6.87
C LYS A 283 -8.91 -46.25 -6.47
N CYS A 284 -9.69 -45.59 -7.31
CA CYS A 284 -10.32 -44.30 -7.00
C CYS A 284 -11.69 -44.50 -6.32
N HIS A 285 -12.46 -45.49 -6.77
CA HIS A 285 -13.76 -45.85 -6.20
C HIS A 285 -13.60 -47.04 -5.24
N SER A 286 -12.85 -46.86 -4.16
CA SER A 286 -12.57 -47.92 -3.18
C SER A 286 -13.80 -48.40 -2.40
N ASP A 287 -14.89 -47.62 -2.39
CA ASP A 287 -16.18 -48.03 -1.78
C ASP A 287 -17.01 -49.02 -2.64
N VAL A 288 -16.53 -49.49 -3.80
CA VAL A 288 -17.27 -50.49 -4.60
C VAL A 288 -17.33 -51.83 -3.89
N SER A 289 -18.50 -52.48 -3.92
CA SER A 289 -18.68 -53.81 -3.32
C SER A 289 -18.83 -54.88 -4.40
N VAL A 290 -17.93 -55.86 -4.41
CA VAL A 290 -17.99 -57.04 -5.30
C VAL A 290 -19.19 -57.95 -5.03
N ASN A 291 -19.82 -57.80 -3.85
CA ASN A 291 -20.89 -58.68 -3.38
C ASN A 291 -22.29 -58.17 -3.75
N LEU A 292 -22.39 -57.03 -4.45
CA LEU A 292 -23.67 -56.45 -4.87
C LEU A 292 -23.92 -56.71 -6.36
N MET A 293 -25.19 -56.90 -6.73
CA MET A 293 -25.61 -57.07 -8.13
C MET A 293 -25.22 -55.86 -9.00
N ARG A 294 -25.20 -54.67 -8.40
CA ARG A 294 -24.58 -53.46 -8.96
C ARG A 294 -23.42 -53.04 -8.06
N PRO A 295 -22.17 -53.33 -8.43
CA PRO A 295 -21.00 -53.01 -7.61
C PRO A 295 -20.83 -51.52 -7.28
N CYS A 296 -21.44 -50.65 -8.08
CA CYS A 296 -21.42 -49.20 -7.91
C CYS A 296 -22.50 -48.64 -6.95
N GLU A 297 -23.37 -49.47 -6.37
CA GLU A 297 -24.43 -49.00 -5.46
C GLU A 297 -23.90 -48.31 -4.19
N THR A 298 -22.74 -48.76 -3.71
CA THR A 298 -22.07 -48.24 -2.51
C THR A 298 -21.07 -47.13 -2.82
N VAL A 299 -20.89 -46.76 -4.10
CA VAL A 299 -19.90 -45.75 -4.50
C VAL A 299 -20.24 -44.39 -3.92
N LYS A 300 -19.26 -43.82 -3.22
CA LYS A 300 -19.26 -42.44 -2.73
C LYS A 300 -18.39 -41.57 -3.64
N LYS A 301 -18.32 -40.27 -3.33
CA LYS A 301 -17.35 -39.37 -3.95
C LYS A 301 -15.94 -39.88 -3.70
N VAL A 302 -15.09 -39.80 -4.72
CA VAL A 302 -13.68 -40.22 -4.65
C VAL A 302 -12.94 -39.38 -3.61
N ASP A 303 -12.13 -40.04 -2.79
CA ASP A 303 -11.24 -39.40 -1.82
C ASP A 303 -9.81 -39.40 -2.36
N CYS A 304 -9.33 -38.21 -2.75
CA CYS A 304 -7.99 -38.05 -3.31
C CYS A 304 -6.88 -38.21 -2.27
N SER A 305 -7.19 -38.12 -0.96
CA SER A 305 -6.21 -38.16 0.13
C SER A 305 -5.49 -39.50 0.27
N SER A 306 -6.11 -40.57 -0.23
CA SER A 306 -5.52 -41.92 -0.23
C SER A 306 -4.21 -42.01 -1.02
N CYS A 307 -4.05 -41.16 -2.04
CA CYS A 307 -2.83 -41.09 -2.85
C CYS A 307 -2.10 -39.74 -2.71
N HIS A 308 -2.83 -38.66 -2.41
CA HIS A 308 -2.30 -37.30 -2.27
C HIS A 308 -2.39 -36.80 -0.82
N ALA A 309 -1.86 -37.58 0.12
CA ALA A 309 -2.00 -37.33 1.55
C ALA A 309 -1.49 -35.93 1.97
N GLU A 310 -0.25 -35.58 1.61
CA GLU A 310 0.36 -34.29 1.96
C GLU A 310 -0.42 -33.09 1.39
N VAL A 311 -0.83 -33.16 0.12
CA VAL A 311 -1.59 -32.08 -0.51
C VAL A 311 -2.99 -31.97 0.09
N SER A 312 -3.59 -33.10 0.45
CA SER A 312 -4.90 -33.15 1.08
C SER A 312 -4.87 -32.56 2.48
N GLU A 313 -3.82 -32.82 3.25
CA GLU A 313 -3.59 -32.21 4.56
C GLU A 313 -3.56 -30.68 4.46
N LEU A 314 -2.72 -30.13 3.57
CA LEU A 314 -2.67 -28.69 3.30
C LEU A 314 -4.04 -28.12 2.90
N TYR A 315 -4.76 -28.82 2.01
CA TYR A 315 -6.10 -28.41 1.59
C TYR A 315 -7.08 -28.37 2.77
N PHE A 316 -7.08 -29.38 3.65
CA PHE A 316 -7.99 -29.41 4.80
C PHE A 316 -7.66 -28.35 5.87
N GLU A 317 -6.41 -27.87 5.93
CA GLU A 317 -6.04 -26.70 6.75
C GLU A 317 -6.51 -25.37 6.14
N SER A 318 -6.62 -25.30 4.81
CA SER A 318 -7.08 -24.11 4.10
C SER A 318 -8.52 -23.71 4.44
N GLY A 319 -8.89 -22.48 4.11
CA GLY A 319 -10.28 -22.00 4.25
C GLY A 319 -11.29 -22.83 3.45
N HIS A 320 -10.91 -23.30 2.25
CA HIS A 320 -11.78 -24.16 1.42
C HIS A 320 -11.99 -25.53 2.05
N GLY A 321 -10.93 -26.18 2.55
CA GLY A 321 -11.04 -27.49 3.16
C GLY A 321 -11.75 -27.47 4.52
N ARG A 322 -11.55 -26.42 5.31
CA ARG A 322 -12.36 -26.19 6.53
C ARG A 322 -13.84 -26.01 6.22
N ALA A 323 -14.18 -25.16 5.25
CA ALA A 323 -15.56 -24.99 4.82
C ALA A 323 -16.18 -26.30 4.30
N TYR A 324 -15.39 -27.11 3.57
CA TYR A 324 -15.83 -28.43 3.11
C TYR A 324 -16.07 -29.39 4.28
N PHE A 325 -15.19 -29.40 5.28
CA PHE A 325 -15.31 -30.22 6.48
C PHE A 325 -16.52 -29.84 7.33
N GLU A 326 -16.77 -28.54 7.45
CA GLU A 326 -17.94 -27.96 8.14
C GLU A 326 -19.26 -28.14 7.37
N LYS A 327 -19.19 -28.71 6.15
CA LYS A 327 -20.33 -28.91 5.24
C LYS A 327 -21.03 -27.60 4.89
N SER A 328 -20.26 -26.51 4.80
CA SER A 328 -20.78 -25.23 4.32
C SER A 328 -21.35 -25.39 2.91
N GLU A 329 -22.48 -24.74 2.67
CA GLU A 329 -23.07 -24.67 1.34
C GLU A 329 -22.06 -24.03 0.37
N ASN A 330 -21.84 -24.65 -0.79
CA ASN A 330 -20.91 -24.20 -1.83
C ASN A 330 -19.40 -24.37 -1.58
N ALA A 331 -18.97 -25.06 -0.53
CA ALA A 331 -17.54 -25.33 -0.33
C ALA A 331 -16.93 -26.18 -1.47
N PRO A 332 -15.84 -25.73 -2.14
CA PRO A 332 -15.23 -26.46 -3.25
C PRO A 332 -14.36 -27.62 -2.74
N TYR A 333 -14.33 -28.74 -3.46
CA TYR A 333 -13.44 -29.89 -3.24
C TYR A 333 -12.40 -30.03 -4.37
N CYS A 334 -11.47 -30.98 -4.24
CA CYS A 334 -10.39 -31.22 -5.22
C CYS A 334 -10.89 -31.30 -6.67
N THR A 335 -12.04 -31.96 -6.87
CA THR A 335 -12.65 -32.17 -8.19
C THR A 335 -13.23 -30.91 -8.83
N ASP A 336 -13.56 -29.90 -8.03
CA ASP A 336 -14.07 -28.61 -8.53
C ASP A 336 -12.94 -27.78 -9.16
N CYS A 337 -11.69 -28.02 -8.78
CA CYS A 337 -10.51 -27.35 -9.34
C CYS A 337 -9.77 -28.18 -10.39
N HIS A 338 -9.63 -29.49 -10.17
CA HIS A 338 -8.84 -30.38 -11.03
C HIS A 338 -9.66 -31.13 -12.08
N GLY A 339 -10.99 -31.12 -11.97
CA GLY A 339 -11.87 -32.01 -12.72
C GLY A 339 -12.01 -33.38 -12.03
N SER A 340 -12.87 -34.23 -12.60
CA SER A 340 -13.19 -35.55 -12.05
C SER A 340 -12.43 -36.66 -12.77
N HIS A 341 -12.95 -37.17 -13.89
CA HIS A 341 -12.31 -38.23 -14.68
C HIS A 341 -11.24 -37.70 -15.66
N ILE A 342 -11.20 -36.38 -15.87
CA ILE A 342 -10.27 -35.68 -16.77
C ILE A 342 -9.36 -34.76 -15.96
N VAL A 343 -8.38 -35.35 -15.26
CA VAL A 343 -7.40 -34.58 -14.49
C VAL A 343 -6.18 -34.36 -15.36
N LYS A 344 -6.00 -33.15 -15.88
CA LYS A 344 -4.86 -32.78 -16.74
C LYS A 344 -3.70 -32.21 -15.92
N SER A 345 -2.50 -32.29 -16.49
CA SER A 345 -1.30 -31.68 -15.89
C SER A 345 -1.42 -30.17 -15.82
N LYS A 346 -0.87 -29.52 -14.79
CA LYS A 346 -0.77 -28.05 -14.71
C LYS A 346 0.04 -27.42 -15.85
N ASN A 347 0.81 -28.23 -16.60
CA ASN A 347 1.60 -27.78 -17.74
C ASN A 347 0.83 -27.88 -19.08
N ASP A 348 -0.33 -28.53 -19.09
CA ASP A 348 -1.21 -28.61 -20.27
C ASP A 348 -2.07 -27.35 -20.35
N GLU A 349 -2.02 -26.63 -21.46
CA GLU A 349 -2.79 -25.40 -21.70
C GLU A 349 -4.32 -25.58 -21.58
N ASN A 350 -4.82 -26.79 -21.80
CA ASN A 350 -6.23 -27.13 -21.68
C ASN A 350 -6.62 -27.55 -20.25
N SER A 351 -5.69 -27.51 -19.30
CA SER A 351 -5.97 -27.81 -17.90
C SER A 351 -6.63 -26.61 -17.21
N PRO A 352 -7.66 -26.82 -16.36
CA PRO A 352 -8.20 -25.77 -15.51
C PRO A 352 -7.13 -25.17 -14.56
N THR A 353 -6.13 -25.98 -14.22
CA THR A 353 -5.01 -25.58 -13.34
C THR A 353 -3.77 -25.09 -14.09
N TYR A 354 -3.88 -24.92 -15.41
CA TYR A 354 -2.87 -24.22 -16.18
C TYR A 354 -2.77 -22.77 -15.74
N ARG A 355 -1.55 -22.22 -15.75
CA ARG A 355 -1.28 -20.89 -15.18
C ARG A 355 -2.19 -19.79 -15.73
N MET A 356 -2.47 -19.77 -17.03
CA MET A 356 -3.39 -18.79 -17.64
C MET A 356 -4.87 -19.06 -17.33
N SER A 357 -5.22 -20.30 -16.98
CA SER A 357 -6.59 -20.73 -16.67
C SER A 357 -6.99 -20.46 -15.21
N ILE A 358 -6.01 -20.36 -14.30
CA ILE A 358 -6.25 -20.21 -12.86
C ILE A 358 -7.11 -18.97 -12.51
N PRO A 359 -6.86 -17.76 -13.05
CA PRO A 359 -7.72 -16.61 -12.74
C PRO A 359 -9.18 -16.87 -13.07
N LYS A 360 -9.47 -17.48 -14.23
CA LYS A 360 -10.82 -17.88 -14.61
C LYS A 360 -11.38 -18.94 -13.66
N LEU A 361 -10.58 -19.96 -13.31
CA LEU A 361 -10.99 -21.03 -12.40
C LEU A 361 -11.43 -20.49 -11.03
N CYS A 362 -10.61 -19.62 -10.42
CA CYS A 362 -10.95 -18.99 -9.15
C CYS A 362 -12.17 -18.05 -9.31
N GLY A 363 -12.20 -17.27 -10.39
CA GLY A 363 -13.26 -16.32 -10.70
C GLY A 363 -14.63 -16.94 -11.00
N GLU A 364 -14.72 -18.23 -11.30
CA GLU A 364 -16.03 -18.90 -11.46
C GLU A 364 -16.81 -18.94 -10.15
N CYS A 365 -16.11 -18.99 -9.01
CA CYS A 365 -16.71 -18.94 -7.68
C CYS A 365 -16.56 -17.56 -7.00
N HIS A 366 -15.42 -16.88 -7.18
CA HIS A 366 -15.09 -15.58 -6.59
C HIS A 366 -15.41 -14.41 -7.52
N LYS A 367 -16.68 -14.32 -7.91
CA LYS A 367 -17.26 -13.21 -8.68
C LYS A 367 -18.54 -12.76 -8.02
N GLN A 368 -19.07 -11.62 -8.46
CA GLN A 368 -20.39 -11.18 -8.04
C GLN A 368 -21.44 -12.28 -8.30
N ASP A 369 -22.24 -12.58 -7.27
CA ASP A 369 -23.24 -13.67 -7.25
C ASP A 369 -22.66 -15.09 -7.46
N GLY A 370 -21.36 -15.26 -7.30
CA GLY A 370 -20.66 -16.54 -7.39
C GLY A 370 -20.86 -17.42 -6.16
N LYS A 371 -20.60 -18.73 -6.32
CA LYS A 371 -20.72 -19.73 -5.24
C LYS A 371 -20.01 -19.34 -3.95
N ALA A 372 -18.88 -18.64 -4.04
CA ALA A 372 -18.09 -18.26 -2.88
C ALA A 372 -18.68 -17.07 -2.12
N THR A 373 -19.50 -16.21 -2.76
CA THR A 373 -20.07 -15.00 -2.13
C THR A 373 -21.44 -15.25 -1.48
N HIS A 374 -22.09 -16.37 -1.82
CA HIS A 374 -23.36 -16.76 -1.19
C HIS A 374 -23.11 -17.37 0.19
N GLY A 375 -23.55 -16.68 1.24
CA GLY A 375 -23.46 -17.18 2.62
C GLY A 375 -22.10 -16.96 3.30
N THR A 376 -21.25 -16.08 2.75
CA THR A 376 -19.94 -15.71 3.31
C THR A 376 -19.78 -14.19 3.39
N ASP A 377 -18.88 -13.72 4.26
CA ASP A 377 -18.53 -12.31 4.42
C ASP A 377 -17.11 -12.06 3.88
N LEU A 378 -16.95 -12.18 2.56
CA LEU A 378 -15.68 -11.92 1.87
C LEU A 378 -15.52 -10.42 1.63
N LYS A 379 -14.31 -9.88 1.88
CA LYS A 379 -13.98 -8.46 1.64
C LYS A 379 -14.09 -8.10 0.16
N GLU A 380 -13.56 -8.95 -0.71
CA GLU A 380 -13.64 -8.80 -2.17
C GLU A 380 -14.82 -9.60 -2.73
N VAL A 381 -15.83 -8.88 -3.24
CA VAL A 381 -17.05 -9.48 -3.81
C VAL A 381 -16.85 -9.95 -5.25
N ASP A 382 -16.07 -9.22 -6.06
CA ASP A 382 -15.74 -9.63 -7.44
C ASP A 382 -14.22 -9.57 -7.69
N ALA A 383 -13.52 -10.52 -7.07
CA ALA A 383 -12.06 -10.60 -7.14
C ALA A 383 -11.55 -10.75 -8.58
N MET A 384 -12.29 -11.44 -9.46
CA MET A 384 -11.87 -11.63 -10.85
C MET A 384 -12.00 -10.34 -11.66
N ALA A 385 -13.10 -9.61 -11.51
CA ALA A 385 -13.28 -8.33 -12.20
C ALA A 385 -12.21 -7.32 -11.76
N ASP A 386 -11.87 -7.28 -10.48
CA ASP A 386 -10.83 -6.39 -9.97
C ASP A 386 -9.45 -6.81 -10.43
N TYR A 387 -9.05 -8.07 -10.21
CA TYR A 387 -7.77 -8.60 -10.68
C TYR A 387 -7.54 -8.35 -12.17
N SER A 388 -8.58 -8.50 -13.00
CA SER A 388 -8.48 -8.29 -14.45
C SER A 388 -8.13 -6.85 -14.84
N LYS A 389 -8.40 -5.86 -13.98
CA LYS A 389 -8.02 -4.46 -14.19
C LYS A 389 -6.55 -4.19 -13.82
N SER A 390 -5.96 -5.01 -12.94
CA SER A 390 -4.58 -4.85 -12.50
C SER A 390 -3.57 -5.06 -13.61
N VAL A 391 -2.35 -4.51 -13.44
CA VAL A 391 -1.23 -4.76 -14.34
C VAL A 391 -0.89 -6.25 -14.47
N HIS A 392 -1.06 -7.02 -13.39
CA HIS A 392 -0.86 -8.47 -13.42
C HIS A 392 -1.94 -9.18 -14.25
N GLY A 393 -3.21 -8.83 -14.03
CA GLY A 393 -4.34 -9.38 -14.79
C GLY A 393 -4.22 -9.11 -16.28
N LYS A 394 -3.99 -7.86 -16.67
CA LYS A 394 -3.73 -7.46 -18.07
C LYS A 394 -2.49 -8.13 -18.64
N GLY A 395 -1.45 -8.30 -17.81
CA GLY A 395 -0.26 -9.05 -18.18
C GLY A 395 -0.58 -10.48 -18.62
N VAL A 396 -1.47 -11.17 -17.91
CA VAL A 396 -1.92 -12.52 -18.27
C VAL A 396 -2.89 -12.49 -19.47
N THR A 397 -3.94 -11.68 -19.42
CA THR A 397 -5.08 -11.78 -20.36
C THR A 397 -4.86 -11.03 -21.68
N GLU A 398 -4.22 -9.87 -21.66
CA GLU A 398 -4.01 -9.04 -22.85
C GLU A 398 -2.64 -9.30 -23.48
N LYS A 399 -1.62 -9.56 -22.66
CA LYS A 399 -0.22 -9.71 -23.11
C LYS A 399 0.27 -11.16 -23.15
N GLY A 400 -0.49 -12.12 -22.61
CA GLY A 400 -0.12 -13.55 -22.60
C GLY A 400 1.13 -13.88 -21.77
N LEU A 401 1.49 -13.03 -20.80
CA LEU A 401 2.72 -13.15 -20.02
C LEU A 401 2.54 -14.15 -18.86
N LEU A 402 3.07 -15.35 -19.03
CA LEU A 402 3.10 -16.39 -17.98
C LEU A 402 3.89 -15.96 -16.74
N SER A 403 4.81 -14.99 -16.84
CA SER A 403 5.55 -14.48 -15.68
C SER A 403 4.73 -13.55 -14.79
N SER A 404 3.55 -13.10 -15.24
CA SER A 404 2.68 -12.23 -14.44
C SER A 404 2.12 -13.01 -13.25
N ALA A 405 1.95 -12.31 -12.11
CA ALA A 405 1.40 -12.91 -10.90
C ALA A 405 -0.07 -13.28 -11.09
N ILE A 406 -0.47 -14.45 -10.63
CA ILE A 406 -1.86 -14.95 -10.61
C ILE A 406 -2.30 -15.19 -9.16
N CYS A 407 -3.59 -15.52 -8.97
CA CYS A 407 -4.20 -15.73 -7.66
C CYS A 407 -3.36 -16.63 -6.73
N THR A 408 -2.81 -17.74 -7.27
CA THR A 408 -2.06 -18.73 -6.50
C THR A 408 -0.63 -18.30 -6.14
N ASP A 409 -0.06 -17.28 -6.79
CA ASP A 409 1.25 -16.76 -6.39
C ASP A 409 1.16 -15.98 -5.06
N CYS A 410 0.01 -15.34 -4.84
CA CYS A 410 -0.32 -14.56 -3.65
C CYS A 410 -1.06 -15.37 -2.58
N HIS A 411 -2.08 -16.15 -2.95
CA HIS A 411 -2.95 -16.89 -2.01
C HIS A 411 -2.54 -18.36 -1.79
N THR A 412 -1.55 -18.86 -2.52
CA THR A 412 -1.19 -20.30 -2.64
C THR A 412 -2.28 -21.13 -3.35
N SER A 413 -1.97 -22.37 -3.72
CA SER A 413 -2.93 -23.26 -4.43
C SER A 413 -3.77 -24.12 -3.51
N HIS A 414 -3.15 -24.73 -2.50
CA HIS A 414 -3.80 -25.70 -1.61
C HIS A 414 -3.80 -25.27 -0.15
N HIS A 415 -3.23 -24.11 0.21
CA HIS A 415 -3.14 -23.63 1.58
C HIS A 415 -3.68 -22.20 1.68
N VAL A 416 -4.83 -21.96 1.05
CA VAL A 416 -5.49 -20.65 0.97
C VAL A 416 -6.09 -20.32 2.33
N LEU A 417 -5.36 -19.53 3.12
CA LEU A 417 -5.76 -19.09 4.46
C LEU A 417 -6.31 -17.66 4.44
N LYS A 418 -7.15 -17.33 5.44
CA LYS A 418 -7.64 -15.97 5.65
C LYS A 418 -6.48 -15.02 6.00
N GLU A 419 -6.60 -13.73 5.69
CA GLU A 419 -5.53 -12.76 5.93
C GLU A 419 -5.15 -12.62 7.42
N GLU A 420 -6.07 -12.88 8.34
CA GLU A 420 -5.82 -12.75 9.77
C GLU A 420 -4.92 -13.89 10.30
N ASP A 421 -4.84 -14.99 9.55
CA ASP A 421 -4.03 -16.14 9.92
C ASP A 421 -2.53 -15.81 9.77
N PRO A 422 -1.70 -15.97 10.82
CA PRO A 422 -0.26 -15.70 10.76
C PRO A 422 0.49 -16.54 9.72
N ASN A 423 -0.02 -17.71 9.34
CA ASN A 423 0.57 -18.58 8.33
C ASN A 423 0.11 -18.23 6.90
N SER A 424 -0.85 -17.32 6.75
CA SER A 424 -1.33 -16.88 5.44
C SER A 424 -0.27 -16.06 4.71
N SER A 425 -0.04 -16.37 3.43
CA SER A 425 0.84 -15.59 2.56
C SER A 425 0.34 -14.17 2.32
N VAL A 426 -0.97 -13.92 2.51
CA VAL A 426 -1.57 -12.57 2.41
C VAL A 426 -1.78 -11.90 3.77
N ASN A 427 -1.26 -12.48 4.86
CA ASN A 427 -1.21 -11.78 6.14
C ASN A 427 -0.37 -10.50 6.00
N PRO A 428 -0.77 -9.36 6.60
CA PRO A 428 -0.01 -8.11 6.50
C PRO A 428 1.50 -8.25 6.78
N ARG A 429 1.90 -9.10 7.74
CA ARG A 429 3.33 -9.33 8.06
C ARG A 429 4.07 -10.13 6.99
N ASN A 430 3.35 -10.96 6.24
CA ASN A 430 3.89 -11.83 5.19
C ASN A 430 3.80 -11.21 3.80
N VAL A 431 2.90 -10.24 3.58
CA VAL A 431 2.71 -9.55 2.28
C VAL A 431 4.03 -9.08 1.66
N PRO A 432 4.95 -8.40 2.37
CA PRO A 432 6.22 -7.99 1.76
C PRO A 432 7.03 -9.18 1.21
N LEU A 433 7.08 -10.30 1.94
CA LEU A 433 7.76 -11.52 1.49
C LEU A 433 7.04 -12.19 0.32
N THR A 434 5.71 -12.15 0.29
CA THR A 434 4.92 -12.65 -0.83
C THR A 434 5.22 -11.87 -2.10
N CYS A 435 5.27 -10.54 -2.03
CA CYS A 435 5.68 -9.68 -3.15
C CYS A 435 7.15 -9.90 -3.53
N ALA A 436 8.04 -10.17 -2.56
CA ALA A 436 9.47 -10.36 -2.77
C ALA A 436 9.81 -11.57 -3.66
N LYS A 437 8.90 -12.54 -3.82
CA LYS A 437 9.06 -13.67 -4.75
C LYS A 437 9.36 -13.20 -6.18
N CYS A 438 8.78 -12.07 -6.58
CA CYS A 438 9.02 -11.45 -7.89
C CYS A 438 9.70 -10.07 -7.78
N HIS A 439 9.41 -9.30 -6.74
CA HIS A 439 9.89 -7.92 -6.55
C HIS A 439 11.00 -7.83 -5.48
N LYS A 440 12.01 -8.71 -5.55
CA LYS A 440 13.05 -8.81 -4.51
C LYS A 440 13.79 -7.48 -4.27
N GLY A 441 14.17 -6.75 -5.32
CA GLY A 441 14.83 -5.46 -5.16
C GLY A 441 13.98 -4.42 -4.43
N ILE A 442 12.67 -4.38 -4.71
CA ILE A 442 11.73 -3.48 -4.01
C ILE A 442 11.56 -3.89 -2.55
N TYR A 443 11.51 -5.19 -2.28
CA TYR A 443 11.46 -5.71 -0.92
C TYR A 443 12.70 -5.28 -0.12
N ASP A 444 13.90 -5.38 -0.71
CA ASP A 444 15.15 -5.00 -0.05
C ASP A 444 15.16 -3.50 0.30
N ASP A 445 14.66 -2.64 -0.58
CA ASP A 445 14.48 -1.21 -0.31
C ASP A 445 13.43 -0.95 0.80
N TYR A 446 12.29 -1.64 0.73
CA TYR A 446 11.21 -1.49 1.71
C TYR A 446 11.64 -1.91 3.11
N VAL A 447 12.34 -3.05 3.27
CA VAL A 447 12.81 -3.49 4.60
C VAL A 447 13.94 -2.61 5.13
N ALA A 448 14.68 -1.92 4.28
CA ALA A 448 15.66 -0.92 4.70
C ALA A 448 15.01 0.44 5.04
N SER A 449 13.72 0.62 4.77
CA SER A 449 13.00 1.87 5.02
C SER A 449 12.50 2.00 6.46
N ASP A 450 12.24 3.23 6.88
CA ASP A 450 11.56 3.51 8.15
C ASP A 450 10.04 3.22 8.09
N HIS A 451 9.52 2.78 6.93
CA HIS A 451 8.11 2.42 6.72
C HIS A 451 7.86 0.91 6.77
N ALA A 452 8.88 0.11 7.11
CA ALA A 452 8.77 -1.33 7.10
C ALA A 452 7.90 -1.86 8.26
N ILE A 453 6.97 -2.78 7.96
CA ILE A 453 6.03 -3.34 8.95
C ILE A 453 6.72 -4.10 10.10
N HIS A 454 7.94 -4.60 9.91
CA HIS A 454 8.69 -5.25 10.98
C HIS A 454 9.07 -4.30 12.12
N LEU A 455 8.93 -2.98 11.92
CA LEU A 455 9.14 -1.95 12.94
C LEU A 455 7.88 -1.68 13.79
N ASP A 456 6.77 -2.39 13.55
CA ASP A 456 5.53 -2.29 14.32
C ASP A 456 5.79 -2.41 15.83
N LYS A 457 5.19 -1.49 16.60
CA LYS A 457 5.18 -1.48 18.08
C LYS A 457 3.73 -1.34 18.54
N GLU A 458 3.45 -1.63 19.82
CA GLU A 458 2.08 -1.60 20.39
C GLU A 458 1.30 -0.31 20.05
N ASN A 459 1.99 0.85 19.96
CA ASN A 459 1.38 2.16 19.68
C ASN A 459 1.70 2.73 18.28
N LYS A 460 2.37 1.98 17.40
CA LYS A 460 2.74 2.46 16.06
C LYS A 460 2.64 1.32 15.04
N LYS A 461 1.74 1.49 14.07
CA LYS A 461 1.58 0.59 12.92
C LYS A 461 2.17 1.22 11.67
N TYR A 462 2.92 0.42 10.92
CA TYR A 462 3.58 0.79 9.69
C TYR A 462 2.87 0.17 8.48
N PRO A 463 2.94 0.81 7.29
CA PRO A 463 2.23 0.34 6.11
C PRO A 463 2.87 -0.92 5.52
N THR A 464 2.07 -1.72 4.81
CA THR A 464 2.55 -2.81 3.94
C THR A 464 2.47 -2.40 2.48
N CYS A 465 2.97 -3.24 1.58
CA CYS A 465 2.85 -3.02 0.13
C CYS A 465 1.40 -2.76 -0.28
N VAL A 466 0.42 -3.46 0.32
CA VAL A 466 -1.00 -3.36 -0.05
C VAL A 466 -1.72 -2.12 0.50
N VAL A 467 -1.10 -1.41 1.45
CA VAL A 467 -1.60 -0.11 1.94
C VAL A 467 -1.28 0.99 0.93
N CYS A 468 -0.14 0.89 0.24
CA CYS A 468 0.29 1.88 -0.76
C CYS A 468 -0.14 1.52 -2.18
N HIS A 469 -0.33 0.24 -2.49
CA HIS A 469 -0.78 -0.24 -3.80
C HIS A 469 -1.88 -1.27 -3.66
N SER A 470 -3.02 -1.14 -4.34
CA SER A 470 -4.04 -2.20 -4.30
C SER A 470 -3.56 -3.50 -4.96
N ALA A 471 -3.58 -4.64 -4.25
CA ALA A 471 -3.14 -5.93 -4.79
C ALA A 471 -3.95 -6.39 -6.01
N HIS A 472 -5.26 -6.11 -6.02
CA HIS A 472 -6.18 -6.55 -7.07
C HIS A 472 -6.46 -5.49 -8.12
N THR A 473 -6.17 -4.20 -7.88
CA THR A 473 -6.46 -3.14 -8.86
C THR A 473 -5.25 -2.27 -9.19
N VAL A 474 -4.02 -2.70 -8.87
CA VAL A 474 -2.79 -1.93 -9.14
C VAL A 474 -2.70 -1.52 -10.62
N SER A 475 -2.61 -0.22 -10.83
CA SER A 475 -2.50 0.41 -12.15
C SER A 475 -1.08 0.29 -12.75
N GLU A 476 -0.93 0.61 -14.04
CA GLU A 476 0.37 0.55 -14.71
C GLU A 476 1.29 1.68 -14.23
N ILE A 477 2.54 1.34 -13.90
CA ILE A 477 3.50 2.23 -13.20
C ILE A 477 3.88 3.50 -13.98
N ASP A 478 3.71 3.50 -15.29
CA ASP A 478 4.04 4.61 -16.20
C ASP A 478 2.85 5.54 -16.46
N LYS A 479 1.67 5.20 -15.93
CA LYS A 479 0.46 6.00 -16.11
C LYS A 479 0.28 7.00 -14.99
N ASP A 480 -0.25 8.14 -15.40
CA ASP A 480 -0.67 9.26 -14.56
C ASP A 480 -1.57 8.84 -13.39
N GLU A 481 -2.42 7.84 -13.62
CA GLU A 481 -3.31 7.24 -12.63
C GLU A 481 -2.54 6.62 -11.45
N PHE A 482 -1.50 5.83 -11.74
CA PHE A 482 -0.67 5.18 -10.72
C PHE A 482 0.03 6.21 -9.85
N MET A 483 0.69 7.19 -10.47
CA MET A 483 1.40 8.22 -9.71
C MET A 483 0.46 9.09 -8.88
N THR A 484 -0.79 9.23 -9.35
CA THR A 484 -1.83 9.94 -8.60
C THR A 484 -2.27 9.18 -7.36
N GLU A 485 -2.50 7.88 -7.51
CA GLU A 485 -2.82 6.95 -6.43
C GLU A 485 -1.77 7.03 -5.32
N ILE A 486 -0.47 6.90 -5.65
CA ILE A 486 0.62 6.88 -4.66
C ILE A 486 0.71 8.18 -3.86
N THR A 487 0.59 9.32 -4.52
CA THR A 487 0.67 10.62 -3.83
C THR A 487 -0.48 10.77 -2.82
N LEU A 488 -1.67 10.25 -3.14
CA LEU A 488 -2.82 10.23 -2.23
C LEU A 488 -2.63 9.24 -1.08
N GLN A 489 -2.03 8.07 -1.34
CA GLN A 489 -1.82 7.06 -0.30
C GLN A 489 -0.91 7.55 0.82
N CYS A 490 0.12 8.35 0.53
CA CYS A 490 0.91 9.01 1.58
C CYS A 490 0.03 9.85 2.53
N GLY A 491 -0.98 10.55 1.99
CA GLY A 491 -1.90 11.40 2.75
C GLY A 491 -2.86 10.65 3.66
N SER A 492 -3.16 9.37 3.39
CA SER A 492 -4.00 8.54 4.26
C SER A 492 -3.42 8.42 5.69
N CYS A 493 -2.09 8.43 5.80
CA CYS A 493 -1.36 8.38 7.06
C CYS A 493 -0.75 9.75 7.45
N HIS A 494 -0.38 10.58 6.47
CA HIS A 494 0.31 11.86 6.67
C HIS A 494 -0.53 13.09 6.29
N ALA A 495 -1.82 13.12 6.65
CA ALA A 495 -2.77 14.18 6.26
C ALA A 495 -2.21 15.61 6.41
N LYS A 496 -1.69 15.97 7.59
CA LYS A 496 -1.15 17.32 7.85
C LYS A 496 0.01 17.71 6.92
N LEU A 497 0.89 16.75 6.60
CA LEU A 497 2.02 17.00 5.71
C LEU A 497 1.54 17.14 4.27
N THR A 498 0.58 16.32 3.85
CA THR A 498 -0.07 16.43 2.55
C THR A 498 -0.75 17.78 2.39
N ASP A 499 -1.50 18.26 3.37
CA ASP A 499 -2.15 19.58 3.33
C ASP A 499 -1.13 20.70 3.13
N SER A 500 -0.02 20.68 3.90
CA SER A 500 1.05 21.68 3.77
C SER A 500 1.76 21.63 2.41
N TYR A 501 1.96 20.42 1.86
CA TYR A 501 2.57 20.22 0.56
C TYR A 501 1.65 20.70 -0.57
N MET A 502 0.34 20.44 -0.48
CA MET A 502 -0.65 20.87 -1.46
C MET A 502 -0.73 22.40 -1.57
N GLU A 503 -0.35 23.13 -0.53
CA GLU A 503 -0.25 24.59 -0.56
C GLU A 503 0.99 25.15 -1.27
N THR A 504 2.00 24.31 -1.51
CA THR A 504 3.19 24.70 -2.26
C THR A 504 2.93 24.77 -3.76
N TYR A 505 3.86 25.38 -4.51
CA TYR A 505 3.81 25.38 -5.97
C TYR A 505 3.74 23.97 -6.57
N HIS A 506 4.56 23.03 -6.06
CA HIS A 506 4.57 21.64 -6.54
C HIS A 506 3.21 20.97 -6.33
N GLY A 507 2.66 21.10 -5.12
CA GLY A 507 1.34 20.59 -4.78
C GLY A 507 0.24 21.16 -5.68
N LYS A 508 0.16 22.50 -5.81
CA LYS A 508 -0.85 23.17 -6.65
C LYS A 508 -0.74 22.79 -8.12
N ALA A 509 0.46 22.73 -8.66
CA ALA A 509 0.70 22.30 -10.04
C ALA A 509 0.26 20.83 -10.25
N TYR A 510 0.61 19.96 -9.30
CA TYR A 510 0.17 18.57 -9.29
C TYR A 510 -1.36 18.43 -9.20
N THR A 511 -2.04 19.19 -8.33
CA THR A 511 -3.51 19.19 -8.22
C THR A 511 -4.20 19.59 -9.53
N LEU A 512 -3.56 20.46 -10.31
CA LEU A 512 -4.03 20.88 -11.64
C LEU A 512 -3.68 19.89 -12.77
N GLY A 513 -3.10 18.73 -12.45
CA GLY A 513 -2.77 17.67 -13.39
C GLY A 513 -1.37 17.76 -13.99
N TYR A 514 -0.46 18.56 -13.42
CA TYR A 514 0.94 18.60 -13.88
C TYR A 514 1.80 17.57 -13.16
N LEU A 515 1.86 16.37 -13.73
CA LEU A 515 2.48 15.20 -13.08
C LEU A 515 4.01 15.16 -13.14
N LYS A 516 4.61 16.14 -13.82
CA LYS A 516 6.05 16.42 -13.76
C LYS A 516 6.42 17.27 -12.53
N ALA A 517 5.45 17.83 -11.81
CA ALA A 517 5.73 18.47 -10.53
C ALA A 517 6.26 17.42 -9.54
N ALA A 518 7.25 17.81 -8.74
CA ALA A 518 7.84 16.91 -7.74
C ALA A 518 6.81 16.53 -6.67
N ARG A 519 6.60 15.22 -6.48
CA ARG A 519 5.70 14.63 -5.48
C ARG A 519 6.46 14.14 -4.26
N CYS A 520 5.74 13.57 -3.30
CA CYS A 520 6.30 13.00 -2.07
C CYS A 520 7.44 12.01 -2.36
N SER A 521 7.24 11.08 -3.31
CA SER A 521 8.20 10.04 -3.65
C SER A 521 9.43 10.56 -4.40
N ASP A 522 9.29 11.64 -5.18
CA ASP A 522 10.41 12.26 -5.90
C ASP A 522 11.40 12.90 -4.92
N CYS A 523 10.91 13.38 -3.77
CA CYS A 523 11.75 13.92 -2.70
C CYS A 523 12.22 12.84 -1.72
N HIS A 524 11.30 12.04 -1.16
CA HIS A 524 11.57 11.11 -0.04
C HIS A 524 11.98 9.69 -0.45
N GLY A 525 11.90 9.36 -1.74
CA GLY A 525 11.98 7.99 -2.25
C GLY A 525 10.61 7.30 -2.30
N ALA A 526 10.50 6.23 -3.10
CA ALA A 526 9.27 5.46 -3.24
C ALA A 526 9.18 4.30 -2.24
N HIS A 527 10.23 3.47 -2.16
CA HIS A 527 10.24 2.26 -1.32
C HIS A 527 11.29 2.31 -0.21
N LYS A 528 12.42 3.00 -0.42
CA LYS A 528 13.43 3.28 0.63
C LYS A 528 13.19 4.66 1.26
N ILE A 529 12.09 4.81 1.98
CA ILE A 529 11.71 6.06 2.64
C ILE A 529 12.36 6.15 4.03
N LEU A 530 13.26 7.13 4.20
CA LEU A 530 14.02 7.34 5.43
C LEU A 530 13.72 8.70 6.06
N ASN A 531 13.79 8.76 7.39
CA ASN A 531 13.64 9.97 8.18
C ASN A 531 14.66 11.04 7.75
N VAL A 532 14.25 12.31 7.77
CA VAL A 532 15.10 13.47 7.42
C VAL A 532 16.40 13.54 8.23
N SER A 533 16.40 13.01 9.45
CA SER A 533 17.57 12.96 10.34
C SER A 533 18.59 11.89 9.94
N ASN A 534 18.17 10.88 9.15
CA ASN A 534 19.04 9.83 8.67
C ASN A 534 19.96 10.36 7.55
N PRO A 535 21.30 10.26 7.67
CA PRO A 535 22.23 10.72 6.65
C PRO A 535 22.07 10.08 5.26
N GLU A 536 21.49 8.88 5.18
CA GLU A 536 21.20 8.20 3.90
C GLU A 536 19.90 8.68 3.24
N SER A 537 19.03 9.39 3.98
CA SER A 537 17.80 9.92 3.42
C SER A 537 18.09 10.90 2.28
N SER A 538 17.31 10.82 1.21
CA SER A 538 17.36 11.74 0.07
C SER A 538 17.10 13.19 0.51
N VAL A 539 16.25 13.39 1.51
CA VAL A 539 15.93 14.70 2.08
C VAL A 539 16.81 15.08 3.27
N SER A 540 17.89 14.33 3.55
CA SER A 540 18.83 14.69 4.60
C SER A 540 19.59 15.97 4.26
N LYS A 541 20.16 16.64 5.28
CA LYS A 541 21.00 17.84 5.07
C LYS A 541 22.16 17.62 4.08
N LYS A 542 22.64 16.37 3.94
CA LYS A 542 23.73 16.00 3.03
C LYS A 542 23.25 15.80 1.59
N ASN A 543 22.07 15.21 1.41
CA ASN A 543 21.61 14.74 0.09
C ASN A 543 20.56 15.66 -0.55
N ILE A 544 19.89 16.52 0.23
CA ILE A 544 18.79 17.36 -0.26
C ILE A 544 19.16 18.22 -1.47
N LEU A 545 20.41 18.68 -1.55
CA LEU A 545 20.89 19.43 -2.72
C LEU A 545 20.82 18.59 -3.99
N VAL A 546 21.34 17.35 -3.93
CA VAL A 546 21.34 16.43 -5.08
C VAL A 546 19.91 16.05 -5.45
N THR A 547 19.03 15.87 -4.46
CA THR A 547 17.60 15.63 -4.69
C THR A 547 16.94 16.80 -5.43
N CYS A 548 17.14 18.04 -4.98
CA CYS A 548 16.64 19.22 -5.71
C CYS A 548 17.23 19.29 -7.13
N GLN A 549 18.50 18.94 -7.31
CA GLN A 549 19.19 19.00 -8.60
C GLN A 549 18.67 18.01 -9.65
N GLN A 550 17.88 17.00 -9.27
CA GLN A 550 17.22 16.12 -10.23
C GLN A 550 16.24 16.88 -11.14
N CYS A 551 15.62 17.94 -10.62
CA CYS A 551 14.70 18.80 -11.38
C CYS A 551 15.18 20.25 -11.52
N HIS A 552 16.05 20.72 -10.63
CA HIS A 552 16.65 22.06 -10.61
C HIS A 552 18.18 21.99 -10.75
N PRO A 553 18.72 21.79 -11.96
CA PRO A 553 20.16 21.54 -12.17
C PRO A 553 21.09 22.58 -11.55
N ASP A 554 20.65 23.85 -11.50
CA ASP A 554 21.41 24.99 -10.96
C ASP A 554 21.13 25.27 -9.46
N ALA A 555 20.42 24.36 -8.77
CA ALA A 555 20.17 24.48 -7.34
C ALA A 555 21.48 24.50 -6.54
N ASN A 556 21.47 25.28 -5.46
CA ASN A 556 22.61 25.51 -4.58
C ASN A 556 22.19 25.29 -3.11
N ASN A 557 23.15 25.26 -2.17
CA ASN A 557 22.86 25.00 -0.75
C ASN A 557 21.88 26.00 -0.09
N ARG A 558 21.76 27.23 -0.59
CA ARG A 558 20.76 28.18 -0.05
C ARG A 558 19.37 27.89 -0.60
N PHE A 559 19.28 27.37 -1.83
CA PHE A 559 18.03 26.94 -2.45
C PHE A 559 17.33 25.84 -1.65
N THR A 560 18.09 24.90 -1.10
CA THR A 560 17.55 23.82 -0.25
C THR A 560 16.96 24.32 1.07
N GLY A 561 17.12 25.60 1.39
CA GLY A 561 16.42 26.27 2.50
C GLY A 561 14.96 26.63 2.19
N PHE A 562 14.46 26.30 0.99
CA PHE A 562 13.04 26.38 0.67
C PHE A 562 12.24 25.39 1.53
N LEU A 563 11.18 25.89 2.17
CA LEU A 563 10.41 25.09 3.13
C LEU A 563 9.22 24.44 2.42
N THR A 564 9.31 23.14 2.15
CA THR A 564 8.32 22.37 1.36
C THR A 564 7.07 21.92 2.14
N HIS A 565 7.14 21.94 3.47
CA HIS A 565 6.02 21.58 4.36
C HIS A 565 5.64 22.70 5.34
N ALA A 566 6.07 23.95 5.06
CA ALA A 566 5.77 25.07 5.93
C ALA A 566 4.43 25.71 5.56
N THR A 567 3.62 26.00 6.59
CA THR A 567 2.37 26.77 6.45
C THR A 567 2.43 28.03 7.29
N HIS A 568 1.71 29.06 6.88
CA HIS A 568 1.57 30.30 7.64
C HIS A 568 0.68 30.14 8.89
N ASN A 569 0.13 28.96 9.17
CA ASN A 569 -0.76 28.71 10.30
C ASN A 569 -0.01 28.35 11.59
N ASN A 570 1.25 27.89 11.48
CA ASN A 570 2.06 27.55 12.65
C ASN A 570 3.01 28.70 13.00
N ARG A 571 2.60 29.55 13.95
CA ARG A 571 3.40 30.70 14.40
C ARG A 571 4.68 30.29 15.11
N ASP A 572 4.65 29.19 15.85
CA ASP A 572 5.78 28.76 16.70
C ASP A 572 6.93 28.21 15.85
N GLU A 573 6.59 27.53 14.76
CA GLU A 573 7.57 26.91 13.85
C GLU A 573 7.98 27.85 12.70
N TYR A 574 7.03 28.64 12.17
CA TYR A 574 7.25 29.52 11.00
C TYR A 574 6.77 30.97 11.25
N PRO A 575 7.35 31.70 12.22
CA PRO A 575 6.87 33.01 12.63
C PRO A 575 6.88 34.05 11.49
N ILE A 576 7.91 34.03 10.63
CA ILE A 576 8.04 34.97 9.52
C ILE A 576 6.89 34.78 8.51
N LEU A 577 6.57 33.53 8.16
CA LEU A 577 5.49 33.24 7.21
C LEU A 577 4.12 33.65 7.79
N TYR A 578 3.91 33.40 9.08
CA TYR A 578 2.70 33.83 9.80
C TYR A 578 2.50 35.36 9.73
N TYR A 579 3.53 36.15 10.09
CA TYR A 579 3.40 37.61 10.11
C TYR A 579 3.27 38.21 8.70
N VAL A 580 3.98 37.67 7.71
CA VAL A 580 3.84 38.13 6.32
C VAL A 580 2.42 37.86 5.80
N PHE A 581 1.90 36.65 5.99
CA PHE A 581 0.56 36.29 5.55
C PHE A 581 -0.52 37.16 6.20
N TRP A 582 -0.48 37.33 7.52
CA TRP A 582 -1.44 38.20 8.22
C TRP A 582 -1.27 39.67 7.87
N GLY A 583 -0.05 40.13 7.61
CA GLY A 583 0.21 41.47 7.11
C GLY A 583 -0.43 41.72 5.74
N MET A 584 -0.25 40.80 4.80
CA MET A 584 -0.89 40.85 3.48
C MET A 584 -2.42 40.73 3.59
N THR A 585 -2.93 39.86 4.46
CA THR A 585 -4.36 39.71 4.71
C THR A 585 -4.98 40.98 5.28
N PHE A 586 -4.33 41.61 6.26
CA PHE A 586 -4.78 42.89 6.82
C PHE A 586 -4.77 44.01 5.78
N LEU A 587 -3.72 44.07 4.95
CA LEU A 587 -3.66 45.00 3.82
C LEU A 587 -4.84 44.79 2.86
N LEU A 588 -5.10 43.54 2.47
CA LEU A 588 -6.20 43.18 1.59
C LEU A 588 -7.56 43.59 2.17
N VAL A 589 -7.88 43.12 3.38
CA VAL A 589 -9.17 43.41 4.03
C VAL A 589 -9.31 44.91 4.29
N GLY A 590 -8.24 45.60 4.69
CA GLY A 590 -8.24 47.04 4.94
C GLY A 590 -8.54 47.86 3.68
N VAL A 591 -7.88 47.55 2.57
CA VAL A 591 -8.10 48.22 1.28
C VAL A 591 -9.54 47.98 0.79
N PHE A 592 -10.01 46.72 0.77
CA PHE A 592 -11.39 46.44 0.32
C PHE A 592 -12.46 47.03 1.24
N SER A 593 -12.24 47.05 2.55
CA SER A 593 -13.19 47.65 3.49
C SER A 593 -13.29 49.16 3.30
N PHE A 594 -12.15 49.84 3.16
CA PHE A 594 -12.10 51.29 2.95
C PHE A 594 -12.74 51.69 1.61
N PHE A 595 -12.30 51.07 0.50
CA PHE A 595 -12.80 51.42 -0.82
C PHE A 595 -14.20 50.88 -1.09
N GLY A 596 -14.57 49.73 -0.51
CA GLY A 596 -15.94 49.21 -0.55
C GLY A 596 -16.92 50.15 0.13
N LEU A 597 -16.60 50.62 1.35
CA LEU A 597 -17.43 51.60 2.05
C LEU A 597 -17.50 52.93 1.28
N HIS A 598 -16.37 53.39 0.74
CA HIS A 598 -16.30 54.58 -0.10
C HIS A 598 -17.22 54.48 -1.32
N THR A 599 -17.15 53.37 -2.07
CA THR A 599 -18.02 53.09 -3.22
C THR A 599 -19.50 53.02 -2.84
N LEU A 600 -19.83 52.36 -1.71
CA LEU A 600 -21.20 52.28 -1.21
C LEU A 600 -21.76 53.67 -0.85
N MET A 601 -20.94 54.55 -0.25
CA MET A 601 -21.33 55.93 0.06
C MET A 601 -21.51 56.78 -1.21
N TRP A 602 -20.80 56.48 -2.29
CA TRP A 602 -20.92 57.19 -3.56
C TRP A 602 -22.22 56.85 -4.31
N LEU A 603 -22.68 55.59 -4.21
CA LEU A 603 -23.78 55.06 -5.04
C LEU A 603 -25.09 55.89 -5.00
N PRO A 604 -25.62 56.34 -3.85
CA PRO A 604 -26.87 57.09 -3.79
C PRO A 604 -26.80 58.42 -4.55
N ARG A 605 -25.65 59.11 -4.44
CA ARG A 605 -25.42 60.39 -5.12
C ARG A 605 -25.28 60.18 -6.62
N SER A 606 -24.57 59.15 -7.04
CA SER A 606 -24.40 58.87 -8.47
C SER A 606 -25.71 58.46 -9.15
N LEU A 607 -26.57 57.70 -8.48
CA LEU A 607 -27.91 57.38 -8.98
C LEU A 607 -28.79 58.64 -9.14
N LYS A 608 -28.71 59.59 -8.20
CA LYS A 608 -29.40 60.88 -8.31
C LYS A 608 -28.91 61.70 -9.50
N GLU A 609 -27.60 61.72 -9.74
CA GLU A 609 -26.99 62.44 -10.85
C GLU A 609 -27.33 61.82 -12.21
N ARG A 610 -27.37 60.48 -12.30
CA ARG A 610 -27.84 59.77 -13.51
C ARG A 610 -29.26 60.15 -13.89
N ARG A 611 -30.17 60.26 -12.91
CA ARG A 611 -31.57 60.68 -13.16
C ARG A 611 -31.64 62.11 -13.70
N ARG A 612 -30.78 63.01 -13.22
CA ARG A 612 -30.67 64.39 -13.73
C ARG A 612 -30.12 64.44 -15.16
N ARG A 613 -29.07 63.67 -15.48
CA ARG A 613 -28.49 63.63 -16.84
C ARG A 613 -29.44 63.09 -17.89
N LYS A 614 -30.28 62.09 -17.57
CA LYS A 614 -31.32 61.57 -18.49
C LYS A 614 -32.38 62.61 -18.89
N GLN A 615 -32.54 63.70 -18.14
CA GLN A 615 -33.51 64.75 -18.44
C GLN A 615 -32.97 65.84 -19.38
N HIS A 616 -31.66 65.84 -19.69
CA HIS A 616 -30.97 66.89 -20.46
C HIS A 616 -30.22 66.37 -21.70
N GLU A 617 -30.76 65.36 -22.42
CA GLU A 617 -30.20 64.97 -23.73
C GLU A 617 -30.75 65.88 -24.84
N THR A 618 -30.10 67.02 -25.08
CA THR A 618 -30.29 67.82 -26.30
C THR A 618 -29.17 67.56 -27.32
N SER A 619 -29.60 67.39 -28.56
CA SER A 619 -28.80 67.03 -29.72
C SER A 619 -28.20 68.26 -30.40
N GLU A 620 -26.98 68.65 -30.04
CA GLU A 620 -26.18 69.56 -30.87
C GLU A 620 -24.71 69.14 -30.97
N LYS A 621 -24.01 69.66 -32.00
CA LYS A 621 -22.67 69.27 -32.45
C LYS A 621 -21.69 69.11 -31.28
N LYS A 622 -21.20 67.88 -31.08
CA LYS A 622 -20.33 67.52 -29.96
C LYS A 622 -18.88 67.92 -30.25
N LEU A 623 -18.45 69.06 -29.72
CA LEU A 623 -17.03 69.39 -29.56
C LEU A 623 -16.41 68.44 -28.52
N TYR A 624 -15.19 67.95 -28.76
CA TYR A 624 -14.48 67.03 -27.86
C TYR A 624 -13.15 67.59 -27.38
N ILE A 625 -12.75 67.28 -26.15
CA ILE A 625 -11.43 67.55 -25.58
C ILE A 625 -10.60 66.26 -25.61
N ARG A 626 -9.37 66.33 -26.12
CA ARG A 626 -8.40 65.23 -26.12
C ARG A 626 -7.80 65.03 -24.72
N ARG A 627 -8.26 63.98 -24.02
CA ARG A 627 -7.80 63.60 -22.68
C ARG A 627 -6.54 62.71 -22.70
N PHE A 628 -6.50 61.71 -23.59
CA PHE A 628 -5.42 60.72 -23.66
C PHE A 628 -4.71 60.70 -25.03
N SER A 629 -3.38 60.57 -25.00
CA SER A 629 -2.56 60.47 -26.21
C SER A 629 -2.65 59.08 -26.85
N LYS A 630 -2.25 58.94 -28.13
CA LYS A 630 -2.22 57.64 -28.82
C LYS A 630 -1.32 56.62 -28.10
N SER A 631 -0.18 57.06 -27.58
CA SER A 631 0.75 56.21 -26.84
C SER A 631 0.13 55.71 -25.54
N GLN A 632 -0.51 56.57 -24.75
CA GLN A 632 -1.19 56.19 -23.51
C GLN A 632 -2.31 55.17 -23.74
N ARG A 633 -3.08 55.35 -24.82
CA ARG A 633 -4.14 54.43 -25.22
C ARG A 633 -3.59 53.06 -25.62
N ALA A 634 -2.50 53.04 -26.39
CA ALA A 634 -1.84 51.80 -26.78
C ALA A 634 -1.26 51.06 -25.56
N THR A 635 -0.57 51.78 -24.66
CA THR A 635 -0.09 51.24 -23.39
C THR A 635 -1.22 50.62 -22.58
N HIS A 636 -2.38 51.28 -22.48
CA HIS A 636 -3.53 50.74 -21.77
C HIS A 636 -4.08 49.44 -22.40
N ILE A 637 -4.07 49.31 -23.73
CA ILE A 637 -4.46 48.05 -24.39
C ILE A 637 -3.49 46.92 -24.02
N PHE A 638 -2.19 47.18 -24.01
CA PHE A 638 -1.20 46.20 -23.55
C PHE A 638 -1.40 45.84 -22.08
N VAL A 639 -1.71 46.81 -21.22
CA VAL A 639 -2.07 46.58 -19.82
C VAL A 639 -3.28 45.65 -19.70
N ILE A 640 -4.38 45.92 -20.41
CA ILE A 640 -5.59 45.07 -20.36
C ILE A 640 -5.27 43.63 -20.75
N ILE A 641 -4.59 43.45 -21.90
CA ILE A 641 -4.30 42.11 -22.43
C ILE A 641 -3.38 41.34 -21.48
N SER A 642 -2.25 41.94 -21.10
CA SER A 642 -1.28 41.29 -20.21
C SER A 642 -1.84 41.04 -18.81
N PHE A 643 -2.52 42.02 -18.21
CA PHE A 643 -3.10 41.88 -16.88
C PHE A 643 -4.18 40.80 -16.84
N MET A 644 -5.07 40.75 -17.85
CA MET A 644 -6.09 39.70 -17.92
C MET A 644 -5.45 38.31 -18.03
N THR A 645 -4.42 38.17 -18.87
CA THR A 645 -3.68 36.91 -18.99
C THR A 645 -3.00 36.51 -17.68
N LEU A 646 -2.33 37.45 -16.99
CA LEU A 646 -1.70 37.23 -15.68
C LEU A 646 -2.73 36.86 -14.61
N ALA A 647 -3.88 37.53 -14.59
CA ALA A 647 -4.97 37.29 -13.65
C ALA A 647 -5.56 35.88 -13.83
N LEU A 648 -5.88 35.48 -15.07
CA LEU A 648 -6.44 34.16 -15.35
C LEU A 648 -5.46 33.04 -15.00
N THR A 649 -4.21 33.15 -15.44
CA THR A 649 -3.18 32.13 -15.18
C THR A 649 -2.76 32.08 -13.71
N GLY A 650 -2.70 33.23 -13.02
CA GLY A 650 -2.37 33.30 -11.60
C GLY A 650 -3.48 32.82 -10.68
N MET A 651 -4.75 33.21 -10.92
CA MET A 651 -5.88 32.77 -10.11
C MET A 651 -6.17 31.28 -10.29
N MET A 652 -5.94 30.75 -11.50
CA MET A 652 -5.95 29.30 -11.75
C MET A 652 -5.01 28.55 -10.79
N LEU A 653 -3.79 29.05 -10.60
CA LEU A 653 -2.83 28.42 -9.69
C LEU A 653 -3.19 28.67 -8.21
N LYS A 654 -3.64 29.87 -7.85
CA LYS A 654 -4.02 30.21 -6.47
C LYS A 654 -5.14 29.31 -5.94
N PHE A 655 -6.12 29.00 -6.78
CA PHE A 655 -7.30 28.19 -6.44
C PHE A 655 -7.25 26.80 -7.10
N ALA A 656 -6.08 26.17 -7.10
CA ALA A 656 -5.83 24.89 -7.77
C ALA A 656 -6.76 23.73 -7.35
N ASN A 657 -7.28 23.77 -6.13
CA ASN A 657 -8.25 22.80 -5.61
C ASN A 657 -9.65 22.93 -6.25
N MET A 658 -9.97 24.09 -6.86
CA MET A 658 -11.30 24.36 -7.39
C MET A 658 -11.53 23.72 -8.76
N PRO A 659 -12.73 23.17 -9.05
CA PRO A 659 -13.03 22.55 -10.35
C PRO A 659 -12.87 23.51 -11.54
N TRP A 660 -13.21 24.79 -11.37
CA TRP A 660 -13.08 25.79 -12.43
C TRP A 660 -11.61 26.05 -12.79
N ALA A 661 -10.68 25.93 -11.84
CA ALA A 661 -9.26 26.12 -12.08
C ALA A 661 -8.69 24.96 -12.91
N LYS A 662 -9.09 23.72 -12.63
CA LYS A 662 -8.74 22.55 -13.45
C LYS A 662 -9.25 22.69 -14.89
N ASN A 663 -10.50 23.11 -15.06
CA ASN A 663 -11.06 23.37 -16.40
C ASN A 663 -10.30 24.48 -17.13
N LEU A 664 -9.95 25.56 -16.44
CA LEU A 664 -9.17 26.66 -17.01
C LEU A 664 -7.75 26.22 -17.40
N ALA A 665 -7.11 25.37 -16.60
CA ALA A 665 -5.82 24.77 -16.94
C ALA A 665 -5.92 23.93 -18.23
N SER A 666 -6.99 23.13 -18.37
CA SER A 666 -7.23 22.37 -19.60
C SER A 666 -7.43 23.28 -20.82
N ILE A 667 -8.14 24.41 -20.68
CA ILE A 667 -8.34 25.38 -21.78
C ILE A 667 -7.00 25.97 -22.25
N PHE A 668 -6.07 26.25 -21.33
CA PHE A 668 -4.74 26.72 -21.68
C PHE A 668 -3.79 25.62 -22.19
N GLY A 669 -4.24 24.37 -22.26
CA GLY A 669 -3.43 23.23 -22.68
C GLY A 669 -2.49 22.72 -21.58
N GLY A 670 -2.85 22.90 -20.32
CA GLY A 670 -2.11 22.43 -19.15
C GLY A 670 -1.35 23.53 -18.40
N VAL A 671 -0.85 23.18 -17.21
CA VAL A 671 -0.13 24.11 -16.30
C VAL A 671 1.15 24.66 -16.93
N GLU A 672 1.86 23.84 -17.71
CA GLU A 672 3.10 24.23 -18.40
C GLU A 672 2.86 25.39 -19.39
N ASN A 673 1.84 25.26 -20.23
CA ASN A 673 1.45 26.29 -21.18
C ASN A 673 0.92 27.55 -20.49
N ALA A 674 0.08 27.38 -19.45
CA ALA A 674 -0.40 28.50 -18.66
C ALA A 674 0.76 29.28 -18.01
N GLY A 675 1.78 28.59 -17.50
CA GLY A 675 3.00 29.21 -16.97
C GLY A 675 3.81 29.96 -18.02
N THR A 676 3.91 29.42 -19.24
CA THR A 676 4.59 30.11 -20.36
C THR A 676 3.83 31.37 -20.78
N LEU A 677 2.51 31.28 -20.85
CA LEU A 677 1.65 32.43 -21.15
C LEU A 677 1.73 33.51 -20.05
N HIS A 678 1.78 33.09 -18.78
CA HIS A 678 1.98 33.98 -17.63
C HIS A 678 3.29 34.77 -17.76
N ARG A 679 4.40 34.08 -18.03
CA ARG A 679 5.72 34.69 -18.24
C ARG A 679 5.75 35.65 -19.44
N PHE A 680 5.12 35.28 -20.55
CA PHE A 680 5.00 36.16 -21.72
C PHE A 680 4.24 37.45 -21.38
N ALA A 681 3.12 37.35 -20.67
CA ALA A 681 2.37 38.51 -20.21
C ALA A 681 3.13 39.35 -19.18
N ALA A 682 3.97 38.73 -18.34
CA ALA A 682 4.87 39.42 -17.44
C ALA A 682 5.94 40.24 -18.19
N VAL A 683 6.51 39.71 -19.28
CA VAL A 683 7.46 40.47 -20.13
C VAL A 683 6.81 41.69 -20.76
N ILE A 684 5.56 41.57 -21.26
CA ILE A 684 4.79 42.72 -21.74
C ILE A 684 4.60 43.74 -20.61
N THR A 685 4.33 43.26 -19.39
CA THR A 685 4.15 44.09 -18.20
C THR A 685 5.40 44.90 -17.84
N PHE A 686 6.55 44.24 -17.77
CA PHE A 686 7.83 44.94 -17.59
C PHE A 686 8.09 45.92 -18.73
N GLY A 687 7.81 45.51 -19.97
CA GLY A 687 8.00 46.35 -21.16
C GLY A 687 7.24 47.67 -21.08
N TYR A 688 5.94 47.64 -20.78
CA TYR A 688 5.17 48.88 -20.65
C TYR A 688 5.53 49.66 -19.38
N PHE A 689 5.93 49.00 -18.29
CA PHE A 689 6.32 49.66 -17.05
C PHE A 689 7.59 50.50 -17.25
N PHE A 690 8.62 49.90 -17.85
CA PHE A 690 9.86 50.62 -18.19
C PHE A 690 9.64 51.68 -19.28
N PHE A 691 8.79 51.40 -20.27
CA PHE A 691 8.40 52.42 -21.26
C PHE A 691 7.74 53.62 -20.59
N HIS A 692 6.80 53.40 -19.67
CA HIS A 692 6.12 54.46 -18.93
C HIS A 692 7.09 55.25 -18.07
N LEU A 693 7.96 54.58 -17.30
CA LEU A 693 8.99 55.22 -16.49
C LEU A 693 9.95 56.07 -17.36
N GLY A 694 10.40 55.52 -18.48
CA GLY A 694 11.21 56.24 -19.47
C GLY A 694 10.49 57.45 -20.06
N SER A 695 9.18 57.33 -20.35
CA SER A 695 8.37 58.44 -20.88
C SER A 695 8.21 59.58 -19.87
N LEU A 696 8.11 59.26 -18.57
CA LEU A 696 8.04 60.23 -17.48
C LEU A 696 9.37 60.96 -17.31
N LEU A 697 10.49 60.23 -17.31
CA LEU A 697 11.85 60.80 -17.24
C LEU A 697 12.16 61.67 -18.46
N TYR A 698 11.78 61.22 -19.65
CA TYR A 698 11.92 62.00 -20.89
C TYR A 698 11.10 63.29 -20.86
N THR A 699 9.84 63.22 -20.38
CA THR A 699 8.98 64.41 -20.27
C THR A 699 9.55 65.41 -19.28
N LYS A 700 10.07 64.94 -18.13
CA LYS A 700 10.75 65.78 -17.15
C LYS A 700 11.98 66.48 -17.76
N TYR A 701 12.82 65.72 -18.45
CA TYR A 701 14.05 66.25 -19.05
C TYR A 701 13.75 67.25 -20.18
N LYS A 702 12.87 66.89 -21.13
CA LYS A 702 12.52 67.75 -22.27
C LYS A 702 11.83 69.05 -21.87
N LYS A 703 11.00 69.04 -20.83
CA LYS A 703 10.28 70.22 -20.35
C LYS A 703 11.02 70.98 -19.23
N ASN A 704 12.21 70.52 -18.85
CA ASN A 704 13.04 71.07 -17.77
C ASN A 704 12.26 71.37 -16.47
N ILE A 705 11.36 70.46 -16.09
CA ILE A 705 10.47 70.64 -14.93
C ILE A 705 11.26 70.33 -13.65
N LYS A 706 11.20 71.22 -12.65
CA LYS A 706 11.81 70.98 -11.33
C LYS A 706 11.21 69.72 -10.69
N VAL A 707 12.01 68.95 -9.95
CA VAL A 707 11.56 67.70 -9.31
C VAL A 707 10.35 67.96 -8.39
N SER A 708 10.38 69.06 -7.63
CA SER A 708 9.27 69.46 -6.76
C SER A 708 7.98 69.76 -7.53
N GLU A 709 8.08 70.36 -8.71
CA GLU A 709 6.93 70.68 -9.57
C GLU A 709 6.43 69.45 -10.32
N PHE A 710 7.32 68.53 -10.70
CA PHE A 710 6.96 67.26 -11.31
C PHE A 710 6.18 66.36 -10.33
N ILE A 711 6.55 66.37 -9.05
CA ILE A 711 5.91 65.56 -8.00
C ILE A 711 4.69 66.26 -7.39
N PHE A 712 4.72 67.57 -7.13
CA PHE A 712 3.67 68.23 -6.35
C PHE A 712 2.76 69.18 -7.15
N SER A 713 2.90 69.27 -8.48
CA SER A 713 1.98 70.07 -9.30
C SER A 713 0.55 69.50 -9.30
N GLY A 714 -0.43 70.37 -9.55
CA GLY A 714 -1.85 69.99 -9.67
C GLY A 714 -2.16 69.05 -10.84
N SER A 715 -1.26 68.95 -11.82
CA SER A 715 -1.35 68.02 -12.96
C SER A 715 -0.52 66.75 -12.79
N SER A 716 0.19 66.61 -11.65
CA SER A 716 0.96 65.41 -11.32
C SER A 716 0.05 64.24 -10.94
N LEU A 717 0.54 63.03 -11.19
CA LEU A 717 -0.08 61.76 -10.77
C LEU A 717 0.25 61.40 -9.32
N MET A 718 1.14 62.15 -8.67
CA MET A 718 1.52 61.96 -7.27
C MET A 718 0.54 62.67 -6.32
N PHE A 719 0.44 62.17 -5.09
CA PHE A 719 -0.37 62.77 -4.04
C PHE A 719 0.20 64.11 -3.57
N ASN A 720 -0.69 65.09 -3.38
CA ASN A 720 -0.40 66.43 -2.89
C ASN A 720 -1.44 66.87 -1.86
N LYS A 721 -1.24 68.03 -1.21
CA LYS A 721 -2.12 68.53 -0.14
C LYS A 721 -3.57 68.78 -0.60
N ASN A 722 -3.81 69.03 -1.89
CA ASN A 722 -5.16 69.23 -2.41
C ASN A 722 -5.93 67.92 -2.48
N ASP A 723 -5.28 66.78 -2.68
CA ASP A 723 -5.95 65.48 -2.73
C ASP A 723 -6.64 65.13 -1.40
N TRP A 724 -6.03 65.51 -0.27
CA TRP A 724 -6.65 65.33 1.05
C TRP A 724 -7.88 66.22 1.24
N ARG A 725 -7.83 67.46 0.74
CA ARG A 725 -8.98 68.38 0.76
C ARG A 725 -10.11 67.84 -0.12
N ASP A 726 -9.77 67.43 -1.34
CA ASP A 726 -10.72 66.82 -2.28
C ASP A 726 -11.36 65.58 -1.66
N PHE A 727 -10.59 64.71 -0.99
CA PHE A 727 -11.14 63.55 -0.27
C PHE A 727 -12.17 63.94 0.78
N VAL A 728 -11.82 64.85 1.70
CA VAL A 728 -12.72 65.28 2.77
C VAL A 728 -13.99 65.92 2.19
N ASP A 729 -13.86 66.76 1.17
CA ASP A 729 -15.00 67.40 0.53
C ASP A 729 -15.86 66.40 -0.27
N THR A 730 -15.26 65.37 -0.87
CA THR A 730 -16.00 64.25 -1.47
C THR A 730 -16.80 63.48 -0.42
N ILE A 731 -16.22 63.19 0.76
CA ILE A 731 -16.96 62.51 1.84
C ILE A 731 -18.12 63.39 2.32
N LYS A 732 -17.91 64.70 2.51
CA LYS A 732 -18.99 65.65 2.83
C LYS A 732 -20.08 65.66 1.75
N TRP A 733 -19.69 65.60 0.47
CA TRP A 733 -20.62 65.54 -0.65
C TRP A 733 -21.43 64.24 -0.66
N PHE A 734 -20.82 63.09 -0.36
CA PHE A 734 -21.51 61.79 -0.25
C PHE A 734 -22.62 61.84 0.81
N VAL A 735 -22.31 62.33 2.02
CA VAL A 735 -23.29 62.47 3.11
C VAL A 735 -24.21 63.71 2.96
N GLY A 736 -24.00 64.50 1.92
CA GLY A 736 -24.83 65.66 1.58
C GLY A 736 -24.60 66.92 2.39
N LYS A 737 -23.49 67.01 3.11
CA LYS A 737 -23.05 68.18 3.88
C LYS A 737 -22.15 69.14 3.08
N GLY A 738 -22.02 68.97 1.76
CA GLY A 738 -21.20 69.85 0.90
C GLY A 738 -21.52 69.75 -0.60
N PRO A 739 -21.09 70.74 -1.40
CA PRO A 739 -21.18 70.72 -2.86
C PRO A 739 -20.23 69.69 -3.48
N LYS A 740 -20.42 69.36 -4.76
CA LYS A 740 -19.49 68.47 -5.50
C LYS A 740 -18.11 69.16 -5.57
N PRO A 741 -17.01 68.49 -5.19
CA PRO A 741 -15.68 69.09 -5.24
C PRO A 741 -15.25 69.48 -6.66
N GLN A 742 -14.42 70.53 -6.74
CA GLN A 742 -13.87 71.01 -8.01
C GLN A 742 -12.61 70.22 -8.39
N TYR A 743 -12.81 69.01 -8.93
CA TYR A 743 -11.70 68.15 -9.30
C TYR A 743 -10.83 68.75 -10.41
N GLY A 744 -9.51 68.59 -10.25
CA GLY A 744 -8.52 68.89 -11.28
C GLY A 744 -8.35 67.76 -12.29
N ARG A 745 -7.21 67.78 -13.01
CA ARG A 745 -6.90 66.81 -14.08
C ARG A 745 -7.01 65.34 -13.65
N TRP A 746 -6.52 65.06 -12.46
CA TRP A 746 -6.58 63.76 -11.80
C TRP A 746 -7.32 63.91 -10.48
N THR A 747 -8.28 63.03 -10.22
CA THR A 747 -8.92 62.95 -8.90
C THR A 747 -8.02 62.18 -7.93
N TYR A 748 -8.22 62.33 -6.63
CA TYR A 748 -7.44 61.59 -5.64
C TYR A 748 -7.59 60.06 -5.80
N TRP A 749 -8.77 59.57 -6.22
CA TRP A 749 -8.97 58.14 -6.45
C TRP A 749 -8.32 57.65 -7.75
N GLU A 750 -8.27 58.47 -8.81
CA GLU A 750 -7.51 58.10 -10.02
C GLU A 750 -6.00 58.05 -9.74
N LYS A 751 -5.50 58.94 -8.88
CA LYS A 751 -4.11 58.89 -8.41
C LYS A 751 -3.86 57.66 -7.55
N PHE A 752 -4.82 57.29 -6.69
CA PHE A 752 -4.74 56.06 -5.93
C PHE A 752 -4.74 54.83 -6.83
N ASP A 753 -5.66 54.71 -7.78
CA ASP A 753 -5.69 53.63 -8.78
C ASP A 753 -4.34 53.52 -9.51
N TYR A 754 -3.80 54.66 -9.96
CA TYR A 754 -2.48 54.71 -10.60
C TYR A 754 -1.36 54.23 -9.67
N MET A 755 -1.33 54.68 -8.41
CA MET A 755 -0.27 54.32 -7.47
C MET A 755 -0.37 52.89 -6.96
N ALA A 756 -1.58 52.39 -6.73
CA ALA A 756 -1.84 51.00 -6.41
C ALA A 756 -1.28 50.09 -7.50
N VAL A 757 -1.56 50.38 -8.77
CA VAL A 757 -1.02 49.58 -9.90
C VAL A 757 0.49 49.79 -10.06
N PHE A 758 0.99 51.02 -9.96
CA PHE A 758 2.43 51.30 -10.15
C PHE A 758 3.31 50.61 -9.11
N TRP A 759 2.93 50.67 -7.84
CA TRP A 759 3.62 49.95 -6.76
C TRP A 759 3.34 48.45 -6.79
N GLY A 760 2.09 48.06 -7.09
CA GLY A 760 1.70 46.66 -7.24
C GLY A 760 2.55 45.95 -8.29
N VAL A 761 2.75 46.55 -9.47
CA VAL A 761 3.62 46.02 -10.53
C VAL A 761 5.07 45.87 -10.07
N ALA A 762 5.59 46.78 -9.24
CA ALA A 762 6.94 46.67 -8.69
C ALA A 762 7.06 45.51 -7.68
N VAL A 763 6.09 45.37 -6.77
CA VAL A 763 6.08 44.31 -5.73
C VAL A 763 5.86 42.94 -6.36
N ILE A 764 4.81 42.78 -7.17
CA ILE A 764 4.50 41.52 -7.86
C ILE A 764 5.58 41.19 -8.90
N GLY A 765 6.17 42.19 -9.55
CA GLY A 765 7.24 42.02 -10.52
C GLY A 765 8.52 41.52 -9.86
N LEU A 766 8.94 42.13 -8.74
CA LEU A 766 10.14 41.70 -8.02
C LEU A 766 9.99 40.28 -7.46
N THR A 767 8.87 40.01 -6.79
CA THR A 767 8.58 38.66 -6.26
C THR A 767 8.41 37.64 -7.39
N GLY A 768 7.81 38.02 -8.51
CA GLY A 768 7.67 37.17 -9.69
C GLY A 768 9.00 36.83 -10.34
N LEU A 769 9.95 37.77 -10.42
CA LEU A 769 11.31 37.50 -10.90
C LEU A 769 12.06 36.54 -9.97
N MET A 770 11.88 36.66 -8.65
CA MET A 770 12.45 35.70 -7.69
C MET A 770 11.88 34.29 -7.89
N LEU A 771 10.57 34.18 -8.18
CA LEU A 771 9.90 32.89 -8.43
C LEU A 771 10.21 32.32 -9.82
N TRP A 772 10.48 33.17 -10.81
CA TRP A 772 10.88 32.75 -12.16
C TRP A 772 12.33 32.25 -12.16
N PHE A 773 13.23 32.90 -11.42
CA PHE A 773 14.65 32.50 -11.34
C PHE A 773 15.08 32.19 -9.90
N PRO A 774 14.49 31.17 -9.25
CA PRO A 774 14.71 30.91 -7.83
C PRO A 774 16.14 30.44 -7.53
N GLU A 775 16.77 29.70 -8.46
CA GLU A 775 18.17 29.26 -8.36
C GLU A 775 19.14 30.45 -8.38
N VAL A 776 18.82 31.51 -9.15
CA VAL A 776 19.61 32.74 -9.21
C VAL A 776 19.35 33.61 -7.99
N ALA A 777 18.09 33.79 -7.59
CA ALA A 777 17.72 34.57 -6.42
C ALA A 777 18.37 34.02 -5.15
N THR A 778 18.47 32.70 -5.02
CA THR A 778 19.06 32.04 -3.84
C THR A 778 20.58 32.07 -3.80
N LYS A 779 21.26 32.50 -4.87
CA LYS A 779 22.70 32.80 -4.79
C LYS A 779 22.97 33.95 -3.82
N ILE A 780 22.02 34.88 -3.68
CA ILE A 780 22.15 36.08 -2.84
C ILE A 780 21.21 36.08 -1.62
N LEU A 781 20.06 35.41 -1.69
CA LEU A 781 19.06 35.35 -0.61
C LEU A 781 18.91 33.91 -0.05
N PRO A 782 18.49 33.74 1.21
CA PRO A 782 18.22 32.42 1.75
C PRO A 782 16.93 31.80 1.15
N GLY A 783 16.86 30.48 1.05
CA GLY A 783 15.76 29.76 0.37
C GLY A 783 14.36 30.04 0.93
N TRP A 784 14.22 30.28 2.24
CA TRP A 784 12.92 30.61 2.84
C TRP A 784 12.31 31.92 2.32
N VAL A 785 13.12 32.80 1.70
CA VAL A 785 12.61 34.02 1.05
C VAL A 785 11.75 33.69 -0.16
N ILE A 786 11.96 32.53 -0.80
CA ILE A 786 11.08 32.06 -1.88
C ILE A 786 9.66 31.82 -1.33
N ASN A 787 9.52 31.23 -0.14
CA ASN A 787 8.22 31.05 0.51
C ASN A 787 7.53 32.41 0.77
N VAL A 788 8.28 33.42 1.23
CA VAL A 788 7.77 34.79 1.45
C VAL A 788 7.36 35.45 0.13
N ALA A 789 8.20 35.34 -0.91
CA ALA A 789 7.92 35.87 -2.23
C ALA A 789 6.64 35.25 -2.81
N HIS A 790 6.41 33.95 -2.61
CA HIS A 790 5.19 33.26 -3.02
C HIS A 790 3.94 33.82 -2.32
N ILE A 791 3.99 34.03 -1.00
CA ILE A 791 2.86 34.63 -0.25
C ILE A 791 2.55 36.03 -0.78
N ILE A 792 3.57 36.91 -0.83
CA ILE A 792 3.40 38.29 -1.29
C ILE A 792 2.89 38.32 -2.73
N HIS A 793 3.47 37.53 -3.64
CA HIS A 793 3.06 37.49 -5.04
C HIS A 793 1.61 37.03 -5.19
N SER A 794 1.23 35.97 -4.46
CA SER A 794 -0.12 35.39 -4.52
C SER A 794 -1.19 36.32 -3.95
N ASP A 795 -0.92 36.97 -2.83
CA ASP A 795 -1.90 37.84 -2.14
C ASP A 795 -1.97 39.23 -2.77
N GLU A 796 -0.84 39.78 -3.22
CA GLU A 796 -0.83 41.01 -4.02
C GLU A 796 -1.56 40.81 -5.35
N ALA A 797 -1.42 39.64 -5.99
CA ALA A 797 -2.19 39.30 -7.18
C ALA A 797 -3.70 39.28 -6.90
N LEU A 798 -4.13 38.67 -5.78
CA LEU A 798 -5.53 38.64 -5.38
C LEU A 798 -6.06 40.06 -5.12
N LEU A 799 -5.27 40.88 -4.41
CA LEU A 799 -5.58 42.28 -4.15
C LEU A 799 -5.72 43.07 -5.46
N ALA A 800 -4.75 42.96 -6.37
CA ALA A 800 -4.75 43.65 -7.66
C ALA A 800 -5.94 43.24 -8.53
N VAL A 801 -6.21 41.94 -8.67
CA VAL A 801 -7.35 41.41 -9.45
C VAL A 801 -8.67 41.87 -8.87
N GLY A 802 -8.86 41.70 -7.56
CA GLY A 802 -10.09 42.13 -6.91
C GLY A 802 -10.28 43.65 -6.98
N PHE A 803 -9.25 44.45 -6.73
CA PHE A 803 -9.33 45.91 -6.75
C PHE A 803 -9.63 46.43 -8.16
N ILE A 804 -8.97 45.89 -9.18
CA ILE A 804 -9.17 46.31 -10.57
C ILE A 804 -10.58 45.95 -11.05
N PHE A 805 -11.05 44.73 -10.80
CA PHE A 805 -12.35 44.28 -11.32
C PHE A 805 -13.55 44.72 -10.47
N THR A 806 -13.34 45.22 -9.25
CA THR A 806 -14.42 45.78 -8.43
C THR A 806 -14.37 47.31 -8.38
N ILE A 807 -13.33 47.88 -7.78
CA ILE A 807 -13.23 49.31 -7.49
C ILE A 807 -12.89 50.11 -8.76
N HIS A 808 -11.85 49.73 -9.50
CA HIS A 808 -11.46 50.46 -10.71
C HIS A 808 -12.55 50.38 -11.79
N PHE A 809 -13.12 49.19 -12.01
CA PHE A 809 -14.26 49.01 -12.92
C PHE A 809 -15.51 49.78 -12.45
N PHE A 810 -15.74 49.90 -11.14
CA PHE A 810 -16.80 50.77 -10.64
C PHE A 810 -16.54 52.24 -10.95
N ASN A 811 -15.34 52.73 -10.62
CA ASN A 811 -14.93 54.13 -10.80
C ASN A 811 -15.06 54.59 -12.26
N THR A 812 -14.89 53.68 -13.21
CA THR A 812 -14.84 53.98 -14.65
C THR A 812 -16.09 53.50 -15.41
N HIS A 813 -16.52 52.25 -15.23
CA HIS A 813 -17.54 51.61 -16.07
C HIS A 813 -18.90 51.43 -15.38
N PHE A 814 -18.94 51.06 -14.10
CA PHE A 814 -20.21 50.83 -13.38
C PHE A 814 -20.77 52.06 -12.65
N ARG A 815 -20.06 53.20 -12.62
CA ARG A 815 -20.63 54.45 -12.12
C ARG A 815 -21.94 54.73 -12.86
N PRO A 816 -23.08 54.91 -12.16
CA PRO A 816 -24.38 55.12 -12.78
C PRO A 816 -24.39 56.17 -13.90
N GLU A 817 -23.57 57.22 -13.77
CA GLU A 817 -23.42 58.31 -14.74
C GLU A 817 -22.72 57.93 -16.06
N ALA A 818 -21.83 56.92 -16.06
CA ALA A 818 -21.08 56.45 -17.23
C ALA A 818 -21.54 55.07 -17.71
N PHE A 819 -22.52 54.47 -17.02
CA PHE A 819 -23.11 53.18 -17.40
C PHE A 819 -23.75 53.27 -18.79
N PRO A 820 -23.46 52.33 -19.71
CA PRO A 820 -22.95 50.98 -19.41
C PRO A 820 -21.44 50.80 -19.54
N MET A 821 -20.69 51.76 -20.10
CA MET A 821 -19.22 51.72 -20.17
C MET A 821 -18.64 53.08 -20.58
N ASP A 822 -17.65 53.57 -19.83
CA ASP A 822 -16.80 54.69 -20.27
C ASP A 822 -15.88 54.26 -21.44
N THR A 823 -15.91 55.01 -22.54
CA THR A 823 -15.13 54.73 -23.77
C THR A 823 -13.94 55.66 -23.95
N VAL A 824 -13.74 56.63 -23.04
CA VAL A 824 -12.76 57.72 -23.18
C VAL A 824 -11.33 57.20 -23.29
N ILE A 825 -10.95 56.14 -22.58
CA ILE A 825 -9.61 55.55 -22.70
C ILE A 825 -9.36 54.90 -24.06
N PHE A 826 -10.41 54.44 -24.74
CA PHE A 826 -10.28 53.82 -26.06
C PHE A 826 -10.38 54.85 -27.19
N THR A 827 -11.17 55.91 -27.02
CA THR A 827 -11.33 56.98 -28.03
C THR A 827 -10.28 58.08 -27.88
N GLY A 828 -9.83 58.34 -26.65
CA GLY A 828 -8.94 59.43 -26.24
C GLY A 828 -9.63 60.77 -25.99
N HIS A 829 -10.95 60.86 -26.14
CA HIS A 829 -11.68 62.12 -26.27
C HIS A 829 -12.96 62.13 -25.41
N VAL A 830 -13.28 63.28 -24.80
CA VAL A 830 -14.45 63.51 -23.93
C VAL A 830 -15.27 64.67 -24.50
N PRO A 831 -16.63 64.64 -24.51
CA PRO A 831 -17.44 65.80 -24.85
C PRO A 831 -17.14 67.00 -23.94
N VAL A 832 -17.07 68.22 -24.50
CA VAL A 832 -16.72 69.45 -23.75
C VAL A 832 -17.64 69.67 -22.53
N GLU A 833 -18.95 69.53 -22.69
CA GLU A 833 -19.93 69.76 -21.60
C GLU A 833 -19.81 68.74 -20.46
N GLU A 834 -19.45 67.50 -20.79
CA GLU A 834 -19.15 66.47 -19.80
C GLU A 834 -17.83 66.78 -19.08
N TYR A 835 -16.82 67.25 -19.81
CA TYR A 835 -15.52 67.63 -19.25
C TYR A 835 -15.62 68.80 -18.27
N LYS A 836 -16.41 69.84 -18.58
CA LYS A 836 -16.68 70.97 -17.69
C LYS A 836 -17.30 70.51 -16.35
N THR A 837 -18.19 69.52 -16.41
CA THR A 837 -18.92 69.01 -15.23
C THR A 837 -18.07 68.05 -14.39
N ASP A 838 -17.22 67.25 -15.03
CA ASP A 838 -16.42 66.23 -14.35
C ASP A 838 -15.03 66.77 -13.92
N ARG A 839 -14.50 67.81 -14.59
CA ARG A 839 -13.17 68.40 -14.38
C ARG A 839 -13.18 69.94 -14.41
N PRO A 840 -13.98 70.60 -13.56
CA PRO A 840 -14.19 72.04 -13.63
C PRO A 840 -12.88 72.85 -13.48
N LYS A 841 -12.00 72.43 -12.56
CA LYS A 841 -10.77 73.16 -12.27
C LYS A 841 -9.73 73.07 -13.39
N GLU A 842 -9.60 71.91 -14.02
CA GLU A 842 -8.70 71.78 -15.17
C GLU A 842 -9.25 72.52 -16.40
N TYR A 843 -10.56 72.53 -16.59
CA TYR A 843 -11.17 73.30 -17.67
C TYR A 843 -10.87 74.79 -17.51
N GLU A 844 -11.06 75.34 -16.30
CA GLU A 844 -10.72 76.72 -15.96
C GLU A 844 -9.22 77.01 -16.15
N ASP A 845 -8.33 76.10 -15.72
CA ASP A 845 -6.88 76.22 -15.95
C ASP A 845 -6.52 76.22 -17.45
N LEU A 846 -7.21 75.42 -18.28
CA LEU A 846 -6.99 75.34 -19.73
C LEU A 846 -7.52 76.57 -20.47
N GLU A 847 -8.61 77.15 -19.99
CA GLU A 847 -9.18 78.39 -20.49
C GLU A 847 -8.28 79.58 -20.13
N ASN A 848 -7.88 79.69 -18.87
CA ASN A 848 -6.98 80.74 -18.37
C ASN A 848 -5.58 80.69 -19.01
N SER A 849 -5.08 79.49 -19.34
CA SER A 849 -3.79 79.32 -20.01
C SER A 849 -3.84 79.43 -21.54
N GLY A 850 -5.02 79.61 -22.13
CA GLY A 850 -5.22 79.71 -23.59
C GLY A 850 -5.02 78.41 -24.37
N LYS A 851 -4.71 77.29 -23.70
CA LYS A 851 -4.39 76.00 -24.33
C LYS A 851 -5.62 75.20 -24.77
N ILE A 852 -6.82 75.67 -24.44
CA ILE A 852 -8.07 74.96 -24.73
C ILE A 852 -8.28 74.69 -26.24
N LYS A 853 -7.79 75.59 -27.11
CA LYS A 853 -7.86 75.42 -28.58
C LYS A 853 -6.95 74.29 -29.09
N GLU A 854 -5.85 74.00 -28.41
CA GLU A 854 -4.90 72.93 -28.81
C GLU A 854 -5.43 71.52 -28.50
N VAL A 855 -6.35 71.43 -27.53
CA VAL A 855 -6.90 70.15 -27.05
C VAL A 855 -8.33 69.91 -27.53
N THR A 856 -9.00 70.92 -28.08
CA THR A 856 -10.37 70.80 -28.61
C THR A 856 -10.35 70.35 -30.07
N THR A 857 -11.10 69.29 -30.38
CA THR A 857 -11.17 68.70 -31.72
C THR A 857 -12.62 68.39 -32.10
N GLU A 858 -12.99 68.68 -33.34
CA GLU A 858 -14.22 68.14 -33.93
C GLU A 858 -13.97 66.70 -34.39
N LEU A 859 -14.68 65.73 -33.80
CA LEU A 859 -14.42 64.32 -34.03
C LEU A 859 -15.72 63.57 -34.33
N ALA A 860 -15.84 63.05 -35.55
CA ALA A 860 -16.91 62.15 -35.96
C ALA A 860 -16.47 60.69 -35.77
N ILE A 861 -16.71 60.12 -34.58
CA ILE A 861 -16.39 58.71 -34.33
C ILE A 861 -17.41 57.84 -35.10
N SER A 862 -16.93 57.04 -36.06
CA SER A 862 -17.77 56.08 -36.80
C SER A 862 -18.51 55.12 -35.88
N LYS A 863 -19.80 54.86 -36.17
CA LYS A 863 -20.67 53.94 -35.42
C LYS A 863 -20.06 52.53 -35.33
N THR A 864 -19.39 52.07 -36.40
CA THR A 864 -18.73 50.75 -36.44
C THR A 864 -17.56 50.69 -35.46
N ARG A 865 -16.71 51.72 -35.44
CA ARG A 865 -15.57 51.81 -34.53
C ARG A 865 -16.01 51.83 -33.06
N MET A 866 -17.09 52.56 -32.76
CA MET A 866 -17.66 52.60 -31.42
C MET A 866 -18.24 51.24 -30.99
N ARG A 867 -18.87 50.50 -31.91
CA ARG A 867 -19.38 49.15 -31.64
C ARG A 867 -18.25 48.19 -31.30
N VAL A 868 -17.14 48.20 -32.05
CA VAL A 868 -15.96 47.36 -31.78
C VAL A 868 -15.36 47.65 -30.41
N ILE A 869 -15.17 48.93 -30.07
CA ILE A 869 -14.65 49.34 -28.74
C ILE A 869 -15.57 48.83 -27.63
N LYS A 870 -16.89 48.96 -27.80
CA LYS A 870 -17.86 48.46 -26.82
C LYS A 870 -17.79 46.95 -26.67
N ILE A 871 -17.78 46.19 -27.76
CA ILE A 871 -17.66 44.72 -27.72
C ILE A 871 -16.37 44.30 -27.01
N PHE A 872 -15.24 44.90 -27.38
CA PHE A 872 -13.95 44.63 -26.75
C PHE A 872 -13.99 44.93 -25.24
N GLY A 873 -14.45 46.12 -24.85
CA GLY A 873 -14.53 46.49 -23.44
C GLY A 873 -15.50 45.62 -22.64
N PHE A 874 -16.70 45.33 -23.18
CA PHE A 874 -17.65 44.42 -22.53
C PHE A 874 -17.11 43.01 -22.37
N PHE A 875 -16.34 42.50 -23.33
CA PHE A 875 -15.72 41.19 -23.22
C PHE A 875 -14.79 41.10 -22.00
N PHE A 876 -13.83 42.02 -21.87
CA PHE A 876 -12.92 42.04 -20.71
C PHE A 876 -13.63 42.39 -19.39
N LEU A 877 -14.65 43.26 -19.45
CA LEU A 877 -15.48 43.60 -18.29
C LEU A 877 -16.21 42.35 -17.76
N SER A 878 -16.86 41.61 -18.65
CA SER A 878 -17.62 40.40 -18.32
C SER A 878 -16.69 39.32 -17.79
N LEU A 879 -15.53 39.14 -18.43
CA LEU A 879 -14.50 38.19 -18.00
C LEU A 879 -13.97 38.53 -16.60
N GLY A 880 -13.70 39.81 -16.32
CA GLY A 880 -13.30 40.27 -14.99
C GLY A 880 -14.36 40.03 -13.92
N ILE A 881 -15.64 40.30 -14.21
CA ILE A 881 -16.76 40.01 -13.29
C ILE A 881 -16.86 38.51 -13.02
N ILE A 882 -16.82 37.67 -14.06
CA ILE A 882 -16.85 36.21 -13.91
C ILE A 882 -15.71 35.77 -13.02
N LEU A 883 -14.50 36.29 -13.22
CA LEU A 883 -13.35 35.95 -12.38
C LEU A 883 -13.56 36.35 -10.92
N VAL A 884 -14.09 37.54 -10.64
CA VAL A 884 -14.42 37.97 -9.27
C VAL A 884 -15.47 37.06 -8.63
N LEU A 885 -16.51 36.67 -9.37
CA LEU A 885 -17.53 35.74 -8.87
C LEU A 885 -16.93 34.37 -8.54
N LEU A 886 -16.03 33.86 -9.40
CA LEU A 886 -15.30 32.61 -9.14
C LEU A 886 -14.38 32.72 -7.93
N ILE A 887 -13.69 33.85 -7.75
CA ILE A 887 -12.85 34.11 -6.56
C ILE A 887 -13.72 34.12 -5.30
N LEU A 888 -14.83 34.86 -5.29
CA LEU A 888 -15.74 34.92 -4.15
C LEU A 888 -16.35 33.54 -3.85
N PHE A 889 -16.74 32.80 -4.88
CA PHE A 889 -17.19 31.42 -4.75
C PHE A 889 -16.11 30.53 -4.11
N SER A 890 -14.86 30.68 -4.54
CA SER A 890 -13.73 29.91 -3.99
C SER A 890 -13.41 30.28 -2.54
N LEU A 891 -13.53 31.56 -2.17
CA LEU A 891 -13.31 32.00 -0.79
C LEU A 891 -14.43 31.54 0.16
N LEU A 892 -15.68 31.44 -0.32
CA LEU A 892 -16.83 31.05 0.48
C LEU A 892 -17.02 29.53 0.59
N PHE A 893 -16.72 28.79 -0.48
CA PHE A 893 -17.02 27.36 -0.59
C PHE A 893 -15.80 26.47 -0.83
N GLY A 894 -14.61 27.05 -1.04
CA GLY A 894 -13.37 26.31 -1.31
C GLY A 894 -12.60 25.84 -0.08
N SER A 895 -13.18 26.01 1.12
CA SER A 895 -12.64 25.45 2.37
C SER A 895 -13.33 24.12 2.68
N ASN A 896 -12.88 23.07 2.00
CA ASN A 896 -13.06 21.68 2.42
C ASN A 896 -11.85 20.87 2.01
#